data_AF-A0A1Y5GQA3-F1
#
_entry.id   AF-A0A1Y5GQA3-F1
#
_cell.length_a   1.000
_cell.length_b   1.000
_cell.length_c   1.000
_cell.angle_alpha   90.00
_cell.angle_beta   90.00
_cell.angle_gamma   90.00
#
_symmetry.space_group_name_H-M   'P 1'
#
loop_
_entity.id
_entity.type
_entity.pdbx_description
1 polymer ?
#
loop_
_entity_poly.entity_id
_entity_poly.type
_entity_poly.pdbx_seq_one_letter_code
_entity_poly.pdbx_strand_id
1 'polypeptide(L)'
;MKNTKDRIKHIPLFIIASLLSLITLIYAVNLLVHNVKVDGVIERFSIAKNNIMAEYIDSMLTDAEGFSTRLNHSLQKTELEEAAIRKKIRDLSHVSDGFLGIGVSYEPYALGDSVRLFSPYIYRSYQGYKHANVDYTYDYSSEVLLGSYGVDWYLKSRKGSPMWLGPFYDEVSNHTVLRRTESLGEGDKFSGVSYIDIDFKSLMGSVGKNYLGDDSYFVLMNREGEVLYNSRYPNGGGKSRFDISDVKDSTNTGDLTIDNDYFDSWNHVSVIGENGWVLLTVINKIQKGTPELHEELVGNTAVEVQEYIPLSSAIVICMIVWLVYLVLKKRLYHKHELWKLSILVSLLFLFGMLLIWIGVYGEYLEGGFIGDKVHSESSITKVETEYSIRSLKEQKAPPTFIPTGIFVQSIEFNNAYNVKITGYVWQRYEKNADVEISQGVVFPEAETADLTESYRFEENDQVTIGWYFESTFREKFDYGHYPFDQQLVWIRVWHMDFQKNVVLTPMISSYENLNPGSLPGLEKEFVINGWTVEKTFYDIRTNQYNTNFGMPKYFSKNNQPELYFNISLRRNFLDPFISYLFPVIVVLLMLFGVLTMTSAKEGKAVKLGFSAAAALSSCSALFYVSLVSHVHLRNQLETSSMIYMEYFFLVSYVMLLLVVLNAIMFSLRVDFRLISYNDNIVPKILYWPVLTGISFLMTIFMYAGIT
;
A
#
# COMPACT_ATOMS: atom_id res chain seq x y z
N MET A 1 -1.05 64.64 -22.76
CA MET A 1 -0.23 64.42 -21.53
C MET A 1 -0.94 63.74 -20.35
N LYS A 2 -2.28 63.80 -20.19
CA LYS A 2 -2.99 63.06 -19.11
C LYS A 2 -2.93 61.52 -19.25
N ASN A 3 -2.82 61.02 -20.49
CA ASN A 3 -2.85 59.58 -20.80
C ASN A 3 -1.53 58.84 -20.48
N THR A 4 -0.39 59.54 -20.44
CA THR A 4 0.93 58.96 -20.15
C THR A 4 1.20 58.85 -18.64
N LYS A 5 0.77 59.82 -17.82
CA LYS A 5 0.89 59.75 -16.35
C LYS A 5 0.03 58.63 -15.73
N ASP A 6 -1.11 58.29 -16.34
CA ASP A 6 -2.00 57.24 -15.85
C ASP A 6 -1.57 55.82 -16.28
N ARG A 7 -0.88 55.66 -17.43
CA ARG A 7 -0.25 54.37 -17.79
C ARG A 7 0.79 53.95 -16.75
N ILE A 8 1.50 54.90 -16.14
CA ILE A 8 2.58 54.67 -15.19
C ILE A 8 2.08 54.06 -13.85
N LYS A 9 0.84 54.33 -13.44
CA LYS A 9 0.29 53.87 -12.14
C LYS A 9 0.07 52.36 -12.03
N HIS A 10 -0.12 51.67 -13.15
CA HIS A 10 -0.40 50.23 -13.17
C HIS A 10 0.80 49.37 -13.65
N ILE A 11 1.91 50.02 -14.02
CA ILE A 11 3.19 49.36 -14.34
C ILE A 11 3.70 48.47 -13.20
N PRO A 12 3.70 48.88 -11.92
CA PRO A 12 4.23 48.02 -10.85
C PRO A 12 3.43 46.71 -10.70
N LEU A 13 2.09 46.76 -10.79
CA LEU A 13 1.26 45.56 -10.69
C LEU A 13 1.47 44.62 -11.89
N PHE A 14 1.66 45.17 -13.09
CA PHE A 14 2.02 44.38 -14.27
C PHE A 14 3.39 43.69 -14.11
N ILE A 15 4.39 44.40 -13.58
CA ILE A 15 5.72 43.84 -13.30
C ILE A 15 5.61 42.72 -12.27
N ILE A 16 4.86 42.93 -11.18
CA ILE A 16 4.62 41.91 -10.15
C ILE A 16 3.94 40.68 -10.74
N ALA A 17 2.86 40.86 -11.53
CA ALA A 17 2.16 39.75 -12.18
C ALA A 17 3.08 38.96 -13.12
N SER A 18 3.90 39.66 -13.90
CA SER A 18 4.84 39.05 -14.84
C SER A 18 5.96 38.29 -14.11
N LEU A 19 6.50 38.84 -13.03
CA LEU A 19 7.53 38.20 -12.21
C LEU A 19 6.99 36.95 -11.52
N LEU A 20 5.81 37.03 -10.91
CA LEU A 20 5.14 35.88 -10.29
C LEU A 20 4.86 34.78 -11.31
N SER A 21 4.42 35.13 -12.52
CA SER A 21 4.18 34.17 -13.60
C SER A 21 5.48 33.49 -14.03
N LEU A 22 6.59 34.23 -14.12
CA LEU A 22 7.90 33.68 -14.45
C LEU A 22 8.42 32.73 -13.37
N ILE A 23 8.31 33.11 -12.08
CA ILE A 23 8.70 32.25 -10.95
C ILE A 23 7.88 30.97 -10.93
N THR A 24 6.56 31.08 -11.13
CA THR A 24 5.64 29.93 -11.18
C THR A 24 5.98 29.01 -12.34
N LEU A 25 6.31 29.57 -13.51
CA LEU A 25 6.73 28.78 -14.67
C LEU A 25 8.05 28.04 -14.43
N ILE A 26 9.05 28.71 -13.83
CA ILE A 26 10.34 28.09 -13.49
C ILE A 26 10.11 26.95 -12.49
N TYR A 27 9.29 27.18 -11.46
CA TYR A 27 8.95 26.16 -10.48
C TYR A 27 8.22 24.96 -11.13
N ALA A 28 7.25 25.21 -12.00
CA ALA A 28 6.54 24.17 -12.75
C ALA A 28 7.48 23.34 -13.63
N VAL A 29 8.42 23.99 -14.34
CA VAL A 29 9.40 23.30 -15.18
C VAL A 29 10.34 22.46 -14.33
N ASN A 30 10.84 22.99 -13.21
CA ASN A 30 11.71 22.23 -12.30
C ASN A 30 10.99 20.99 -11.77
N LEU A 31 9.74 21.13 -11.32
CA LEU A 31 8.95 20.03 -10.80
C LEU A 31 8.64 18.98 -11.88
N LEU A 32 8.35 19.41 -13.12
CA LEU A 32 8.16 18.49 -14.25
C LEU A 32 9.44 17.72 -14.59
N VAL A 33 10.58 18.42 -14.73
CA VAL A 33 11.88 17.78 -14.96
C VAL A 33 12.19 16.77 -13.86
N HIS A 34 11.80 17.10 -12.65
CA HIS A 34 12.04 16.30 -11.48
C HIS A 34 11.16 15.04 -11.42
N ASN A 35 9.86 15.16 -11.70
CA ASN A 35 8.97 14.00 -11.88
C ASN A 35 9.46 13.05 -12.97
N VAL A 36 9.87 13.59 -14.13
CA VAL A 36 10.42 12.77 -15.22
C VAL A 36 11.68 12.00 -14.78
N LYS A 37 12.50 12.57 -13.89
CA LYS A 37 13.66 11.86 -13.33
C LYS A 37 13.24 10.74 -12.37
N VAL A 38 12.31 11.01 -11.46
CA VAL A 38 11.78 10.03 -10.50
C VAL A 38 11.12 8.87 -11.24
N ASP A 39 10.25 9.16 -12.20
CA ASP A 39 9.61 8.17 -13.07
C ASP A 39 10.65 7.28 -13.76
N GLY A 40 11.70 7.88 -14.33
CA GLY A 40 12.77 7.12 -14.98
C GLY A 40 13.61 6.27 -14.01
N VAL A 41 13.73 6.64 -12.73
CA VAL A 41 14.39 5.80 -11.71
C VAL A 41 13.52 4.58 -11.40
N ILE A 42 12.23 4.79 -11.14
CA ILE A 42 11.28 3.71 -10.82
C ILE A 42 11.15 2.74 -12.00
N GLU A 43 11.10 3.25 -13.24
CA GLU A 43 11.07 2.44 -14.44
C GLU A 43 12.33 1.55 -14.58
N ARG A 44 13.53 2.12 -14.38
CA ARG A 44 14.79 1.34 -14.40
C ARG A 44 14.83 0.28 -13.31
N PHE A 45 14.35 0.60 -12.11
CA PHE A 45 14.23 -0.36 -11.02
C PHE A 45 13.28 -1.50 -11.40
N SER A 46 12.14 -1.20 -12.03
CA SER A 46 11.18 -2.20 -12.52
C SER A 46 11.80 -3.14 -13.54
N ILE A 47 12.50 -2.59 -14.53
CA ILE A 47 13.22 -3.35 -15.55
C ILE A 47 14.27 -4.25 -14.90
N ALA A 48 15.08 -3.70 -13.98
CA ALA A 48 16.14 -4.45 -13.31
C ALA A 48 15.58 -5.62 -12.51
N LYS A 49 14.53 -5.41 -11.70
CA LYS A 49 13.90 -6.49 -10.92
C LYS A 49 13.27 -7.55 -11.80
N ASN A 50 12.55 -7.16 -12.85
CA ASN A 50 11.96 -8.10 -13.79
C ASN A 50 13.03 -8.96 -14.47
N ASN A 51 14.14 -8.36 -14.92
CA ASN A 51 15.23 -9.07 -15.58
C ASN A 51 15.93 -10.05 -14.65
N ILE A 52 16.25 -9.64 -13.41
CA ILE A 52 16.87 -10.55 -12.43
C ILE A 52 15.94 -11.76 -12.15
N MET A 53 14.63 -11.55 -12.05
CA MET A 53 13.68 -12.64 -11.85
C MET A 53 13.51 -13.52 -13.08
N ALA A 54 13.44 -12.93 -14.27
CA ALA A 54 13.37 -13.66 -15.53
C ALA A 54 14.61 -14.53 -15.73
N GLU A 55 15.80 -13.99 -15.51
CA GLU A 55 17.08 -14.72 -15.56
C GLU A 55 17.14 -15.85 -14.54
N TYR A 56 16.63 -15.64 -13.31
CA TYR A 56 16.58 -16.69 -12.30
C TYR A 56 15.70 -17.87 -12.73
N ILE A 57 14.51 -17.61 -13.25
CA ILE A 57 13.61 -18.65 -13.75
C ILE A 57 14.24 -19.33 -14.97
N ASP A 58 14.76 -18.55 -15.93
CA ASP A 58 15.37 -19.03 -17.16
C ASP A 58 16.57 -19.95 -16.90
N SER A 59 17.44 -19.56 -15.95
CA SER A 59 18.58 -20.38 -15.52
C SER A 59 18.11 -21.73 -14.96
N MET A 60 17.08 -21.74 -14.10
CA MET A 60 16.55 -22.97 -13.52
C MET A 60 15.97 -23.90 -14.61
N LEU A 61 15.26 -23.33 -15.59
CA LEU A 61 14.70 -24.10 -16.71
C LEU A 61 15.82 -24.65 -17.62
N THR A 62 16.85 -23.84 -17.90
CA THR A 62 18.00 -24.24 -18.72
C THR A 62 18.80 -25.36 -18.05
N ASP A 63 19.01 -25.27 -16.73
CA ASP A 63 19.69 -26.31 -15.96
C ASP A 63 18.89 -27.63 -15.98
N ALA A 64 17.58 -27.54 -15.82
CA ALA A 64 16.68 -28.69 -15.88
C ALA A 64 16.65 -29.32 -17.28
N GLU A 65 16.67 -28.51 -18.33
CA GLU A 65 16.81 -28.98 -19.70
C GLU A 65 18.13 -29.73 -19.92
N GLY A 66 19.26 -29.13 -19.57
CA GLY A 66 20.56 -29.76 -19.70
C GLY A 66 20.64 -31.07 -18.91
N PHE A 67 20.02 -31.13 -17.73
CA PHE A 67 19.93 -32.35 -16.94
C PHE A 67 19.02 -33.41 -17.59
N SER A 68 17.84 -33.01 -18.06
CA SER A 68 16.86 -33.87 -18.74
C SER A 68 17.51 -34.58 -19.93
N THR A 69 18.27 -33.87 -20.75
CA THR A 69 18.93 -34.46 -21.92
C THR A 69 20.04 -35.44 -21.54
N ARG A 70 20.79 -35.15 -20.46
CA ARG A 70 21.79 -36.08 -19.92
C ARG A 70 21.13 -37.33 -19.34
N LEU A 71 20.02 -37.17 -18.63
CA LEU A 71 19.22 -38.28 -18.08
C LEU A 71 18.71 -39.17 -19.21
N ASN A 72 18.06 -38.59 -20.22
CA ASN A 72 17.51 -39.29 -21.37
C ASN A 72 18.61 -40.09 -22.11
N HIS A 73 19.69 -39.43 -22.54
CA HIS A 73 20.80 -40.08 -23.23
C HIS A 73 21.44 -41.19 -22.38
N SER A 74 21.48 -41.02 -21.05
CA SER A 74 22.01 -42.05 -20.18
C SER A 74 21.08 -43.24 -19.98
N LEU A 75 19.76 -43.02 -19.99
CA LEU A 75 18.75 -44.08 -19.94
C LEU A 75 18.68 -44.87 -21.24
N GLN A 76 18.87 -44.22 -22.40
CA GLN A 76 18.95 -44.91 -23.70
C GLN A 76 20.07 -45.95 -23.77
N LYS A 77 21.17 -45.73 -23.03
CA LYS A 77 22.32 -46.65 -22.96
C LYS A 77 22.22 -47.69 -21.83
N THR A 78 21.18 -47.62 -21.00
CA THR A 78 21.01 -48.52 -19.87
C THR A 78 20.30 -49.79 -20.33
N GLU A 79 20.77 -50.95 -19.89
CA GLU A 79 20.09 -52.22 -20.16
C GLU A 79 18.65 -52.17 -19.65
N LEU A 80 17.73 -52.71 -20.43
CA LEU A 80 16.29 -52.65 -20.16
C LEU A 80 15.90 -53.71 -19.12
N GLU A 81 16.50 -53.60 -17.94
CA GLU A 81 16.29 -54.44 -16.76
C GLU A 81 15.92 -53.56 -15.56
N GLU A 82 14.95 -54.00 -14.77
CA GLU A 82 14.44 -53.24 -13.62
C GLU A 82 15.55 -52.78 -12.65
N ALA A 83 16.48 -53.68 -12.31
CA ALA A 83 17.57 -53.38 -11.38
C ALA A 83 18.55 -52.33 -11.95
N ALA A 84 18.88 -52.43 -13.24
CA ALA A 84 19.78 -51.50 -13.93
C ALA A 84 19.16 -50.10 -14.01
N ILE A 85 17.89 -50.00 -14.38
CA ILE A 85 17.15 -48.72 -14.50
C ILE A 85 17.00 -48.06 -13.13
N ARG A 86 16.55 -48.79 -12.10
CA ARG A 86 16.40 -48.24 -10.73
C ARG A 86 17.73 -47.77 -10.17
N LYS A 87 18.81 -48.53 -10.37
CA LYS A 87 20.16 -48.11 -9.99
C LYS A 87 20.55 -46.82 -10.70
N LYS A 88 20.28 -46.73 -12.01
CA LYS A 88 20.67 -45.58 -12.81
C LYS A 88 19.98 -44.29 -12.39
N ILE A 89 18.66 -44.33 -12.18
CA ILE A 89 17.90 -43.17 -11.70
C ILE A 89 18.37 -42.78 -10.30
N ARG A 90 18.63 -43.75 -9.42
CA ARG A 90 19.16 -43.47 -8.08
C ARG A 90 20.52 -42.77 -8.15
N ASP A 91 21.46 -43.29 -8.94
CA ASP A 91 22.80 -42.71 -9.06
C ASP A 91 22.75 -41.27 -9.62
N LEU A 92 21.83 -40.98 -10.55
CA LEU A 92 21.63 -39.64 -11.10
C LEU A 92 20.82 -38.72 -10.19
N SER A 93 19.95 -39.26 -9.32
CA SER A 93 19.15 -38.45 -8.39
C SER A 93 20.02 -37.68 -7.39
N HIS A 94 21.16 -38.24 -7.00
CA HIS A 94 22.14 -37.56 -6.13
C HIS A 94 22.89 -36.40 -6.81
N VAL A 95 22.83 -36.29 -8.14
CA VAL A 95 23.46 -35.22 -8.94
C VAL A 95 22.43 -34.16 -9.35
N SER A 96 21.15 -34.37 -9.03
CA SER A 96 20.03 -33.46 -9.38
C SER A 96 19.82 -32.33 -8.37
N ASP A 97 20.87 -31.88 -7.66
CA ASP A 97 20.80 -30.81 -6.65
C ASP A 97 20.20 -29.53 -7.22
N GLY A 98 18.91 -29.33 -6.92
CA GLY A 98 18.09 -28.21 -7.42
C GLY A 98 16.68 -28.60 -7.87
N PHE A 99 16.43 -29.87 -8.22
CA PHE A 99 15.13 -30.32 -8.76
C PHE A 99 14.31 -31.15 -7.77
N LEU A 100 13.00 -31.25 -7.99
CA LEU A 100 12.10 -32.03 -7.14
C LEU A 100 12.31 -33.53 -7.34
N GLY A 101 12.34 -34.00 -8.59
CA GLY A 101 12.44 -35.43 -8.87
C GLY A 101 12.73 -35.76 -10.32
N ILE A 102 13.11 -37.01 -10.56
CA ILE A 102 13.38 -37.56 -11.89
C ILE A 102 12.73 -38.92 -12.04
N GLY A 103 12.26 -39.23 -13.24
CA GLY A 103 11.62 -40.50 -13.52
C GLY A 103 11.72 -40.92 -14.97
N VAL A 104 11.25 -42.14 -15.21
CA VAL A 104 11.10 -42.71 -16.55
C VAL A 104 9.92 -43.65 -16.55
N SER A 105 9.20 -43.66 -17.66
CA SER A 105 8.03 -44.50 -17.86
C SER A 105 8.15 -45.19 -19.20
N TYR A 106 8.09 -46.51 -19.21
CA TYR A 106 8.29 -47.30 -20.42
C TYR A 106 6.97 -47.65 -21.11
N GLU A 107 7.03 -48.01 -22.39
CA GLU A 107 5.87 -48.55 -23.10
C GLU A 107 5.34 -49.81 -22.38
N PRO A 108 4.03 -50.09 -22.50
CA PRO A 108 3.48 -51.30 -21.92
C PRO A 108 4.21 -52.56 -22.38
N TYR A 109 4.53 -53.46 -21.45
CA TYR A 109 5.28 -54.70 -21.68
C TYR A 109 6.73 -54.51 -22.17
N ALA A 110 7.32 -53.32 -22.04
CA ALA A 110 8.70 -53.07 -22.47
C ALA A 110 9.72 -54.01 -21.78
N LEU A 111 9.55 -54.31 -20.49
CA LEU A 111 10.44 -55.18 -19.71
C LEU A 111 10.10 -56.68 -19.84
N GLY A 112 9.11 -57.04 -20.66
CA GLY A 112 8.66 -58.42 -20.89
C GLY A 112 7.18 -58.63 -20.57
N ASP A 113 6.65 -59.79 -20.96
CA ASP A 113 5.20 -60.11 -20.92
C ASP A 113 4.60 -60.16 -19.50
N SER A 114 5.44 -60.29 -18.48
CA SER A 114 5.03 -60.38 -17.07
C SER A 114 4.81 -59.03 -16.38
N VAL A 115 5.31 -57.92 -16.96
CA VAL A 115 5.22 -56.58 -16.35
C VAL A 115 4.54 -55.64 -17.35
N ARG A 116 3.26 -55.34 -17.12
CA ARG A 116 2.50 -54.46 -18.01
C ARG A 116 3.02 -53.03 -17.99
N LEU A 117 3.21 -52.41 -16.83
CA LEU A 117 3.69 -51.03 -16.69
C LEU A 117 4.93 -50.99 -15.81
N PHE A 118 5.84 -50.06 -16.12
CA PHE A 118 7.04 -49.84 -15.33
C PHE A 118 7.45 -48.37 -15.40
N SER A 119 7.26 -47.67 -14.29
CA SER A 119 7.52 -46.23 -14.21
C SER A 119 8.19 -45.80 -12.90
N PRO A 120 9.48 -46.16 -12.69
CA PRO A 120 10.22 -45.71 -11.51
C PRO A 120 10.39 -44.18 -11.48
N TYR A 121 10.16 -43.62 -10.30
CA TYR A 121 10.27 -42.20 -10.02
C TYR A 121 10.98 -41.99 -8.67
N ILE A 122 11.93 -41.06 -8.64
CA ILE A 122 12.64 -40.66 -7.41
C ILE A 122 12.44 -39.17 -7.23
N TYR A 123 11.92 -38.78 -6.07
CA TYR A 123 11.69 -37.38 -5.74
C TYR A 123 12.10 -37.05 -4.32
N ARG A 124 12.32 -35.77 -4.05
CA ARG A 124 12.71 -35.24 -2.76
C ARG A 124 11.46 -35.01 -1.91
N SER A 125 11.55 -35.43 -0.66
CA SER A 125 10.60 -35.05 0.38
C SER A 125 11.38 -34.50 1.58
N TYR A 126 10.66 -33.97 2.57
CA TYR A 126 11.25 -33.52 3.84
C TYR A 126 12.06 -34.59 4.58
N GLN A 127 11.81 -35.89 4.30
CA GLN A 127 12.52 -37.03 4.89
C GLN A 127 13.67 -37.57 4.02
N GLY A 128 14.05 -36.83 2.97
CA GLY A 128 15.03 -37.26 1.97
C GLY A 128 14.38 -37.81 0.70
N TYR A 129 15.16 -38.54 -0.09
CA TYR A 129 14.70 -39.11 -1.37
C TYR A 129 13.70 -40.24 -1.15
N LYS A 130 12.52 -40.12 -1.77
CA LYS A 130 11.50 -41.16 -1.85
C LYS A 130 11.55 -41.83 -3.21
N HIS A 131 11.37 -43.14 -3.18
CA HIS A 131 11.25 -43.97 -4.37
C HIS A 131 9.78 -44.36 -4.54
N ALA A 132 9.24 -44.11 -5.73
CA ALA A 132 7.86 -44.46 -6.08
C ALA A 132 7.83 -45.08 -7.49
N ASN A 133 6.71 -45.72 -7.80
CA ASN A 133 6.38 -46.16 -9.15
C ASN A 133 5.07 -45.47 -9.53
N VAL A 134 5.06 -44.69 -10.62
CA VAL A 134 3.86 -43.94 -11.04
C VAL A 134 2.71 -44.89 -11.40
N ASP A 135 3.04 -46.05 -11.97
CA ASP A 135 2.11 -47.09 -12.36
C ASP A 135 1.33 -47.72 -11.19
N TYR A 136 1.76 -47.49 -9.95
CA TYR A 136 1.01 -47.92 -8.77
C TYR A 136 -0.08 -46.94 -8.36
N THR A 137 -0.01 -45.69 -8.84
CA THR A 137 -0.98 -44.64 -8.55
C THR A 137 -2.00 -44.51 -9.68
N TYR A 138 -1.54 -44.50 -10.94
CA TYR A 138 -2.42 -44.41 -12.11
C TYR A 138 -1.80 -45.02 -13.38
N ASP A 139 -2.65 -45.36 -14.35
CA ASP A 139 -2.21 -45.89 -15.65
C ASP A 139 -1.89 -44.75 -16.63
N TYR A 140 -0.61 -44.38 -16.71
CA TYR A 140 -0.12 -43.32 -17.61
C TYR A 140 -0.23 -43.66 -19.11
N SER A 141 -0.52 -44.91 -19.47
CA SER A 141 -0.51 -45.38 -20.87
C SER A 141 -1.87 -45.25 -21.57
N SER A 142 -2.92 -44.82 -20.86
CA SER A 142 -4.29 -44.77 -21.38
C SER A 142 -5.02 -43.52 -20.92
N GLU A 143 -5.42 -42.67 -21.87
CA GLU A 143 -6.23 -41.46 -21.63
C GLU A 143 -7.55 -41.77 -20.89
N VAL A 144 -8.14 -42.94 -21.16
CA VAL A 144 -9.40 -43.39 -20.53
C VAL A 144 -9.19 -43.78 -19.06
N LEU A 145 -8.03 -44.37 -18.73
CA LEU A 145 -7.71 -44.82 -17.37
C LEU A 145 -7.01 -43.74 -16.54
N LEU A 146 -6.47 -42.69 -17.20
CA LEU A 146 -5.90 -41.51 -16.55
C LEU A 146 -6.95 -40.73 -15.74
N GLY A 147 -8.21 -40.75 -16.17
CA GLY A 147 -9.36 -40.27 -15.37
C GLY A 147 -9.18 -38.88 -14.77
N SER A 148 -9.40 -38.75 -13.45
CA SER A 148 -9.26 -37.50 -12.69
C SER A 148 -7.83 -37.16 -12.27
N TYR A 149 -6.83 -37.98 -12.61
CA TYR A 149 -5.44 -37.86 -12.13
C TYR A 149 -4.60 -36.81 -12.90
N GLY A 150 -5.21 -36.06 -13.83
CA GLY A 150 -4.63 -34.85 -14.42
C GLY A 150 -3.61 -35.09 -15.55
N VAL A 151 -3.54 -34.10 -16.45
CA VAL A 151 -2.64 -33.90 -17.62
C VAL A 151 -2.06 -35.17 -18.26
N ASP A 152 -2.47 -35.48 -19.49
CA ASP A 152 -1.90 -36.55 -20.33
C ASP A 152 -0.46 -36.24 -20.78
N TRP A 153 0.47 -36.29 -19.83
CA TRP A 153 1.86 -35.96 -20.05
C TRP A 153 2.57 -37.05 -20.87
N TYR A 154 2.29 -38.33 -20.62
CA TYR A 154 2.98 -39.43 -21.28
C TYR A 154 2.62 -39.56 -22.77
N LEU A 155 1.32 -39.55 -23.13
CA LEU A 155 0.93 -39.73 -24.52
C LEU A 155 1.22 -38.48 -25.37
N LYS A 156 1.23 -37.29 -24.76
CA LYS A 156 1.72 -36.06 -25.42
C LYS A 156 3.20 -36.17 -25.77
N SER A 157 4.03 -36.65 -24.85
CA SER A 157 5.48 -36.79 -25.07
C SER A 157 5.86 -37.91 -26.04
N ARG A 158 4.95 -38.87 -26.29
CA ARG A 158 5.13 -39.96 -27.27
C ARG A 158 5.26 -39.47 -28.72
N LYS A 159 4.68 -38.31 -29.06
CA LYS A 159 4.62 -37.79 -30.45
C LYS A 159 5.83 -36.96 -30.90
N GLY A 160 6.87 -36.88 -30.07
CA GLY A 160 8.22 -36.44 -30.46
C GLY A 160 8.50 -34.94 -30.34
N SER A 161 9.72 -34.66 -29.86
CA SER A 161 10.32 -33.39 -29.37
C SER A 161 10.24 -33.22 -27.84
N PRO A 162 11.35 -32.85 -27.18
CA PRO A 162 11.32 -32.44 -25.77
C PRO A 162 10.27 -31.35 -25.54
N MET A 163 9.54 -31.42 -24.43
CA MET A 163 8.53 -30.42 -24.11
C MET A 163 8.43 -30.14 -22.62
N TRP A 164 8.02 -28.92 -22.30
CA TRP A 164 7.57 -28.50 -20.98
C TRP A 164 6.06 -28.64 -20.88
N LEU A 165 5.59 -29.20 -19.77
CA LEU A 165 4.17 -29.21 -19.40
C LEU A 165 3.94 -28.13 -18.36
N GLY A 166 2.91 -27.30 -18.53
CA GLY A 166 2.55 -26.26 -17.56
C GLY A 166 2.32 -26.82 -16.15
N PRO A 167 2.31 -25.97 -15.11
CA PRO A 167 2.20 -26.42 -13.72
C PRO A 167 0.93 -27.26 -13.50
N PHE A 168 1.09 -28.47 -12.96
CA PHE A 168 -0.02 -29.34 -12.60
C PHE A 168 0.28 -30.07 -11.29
N TYR A 169 -0.77 -30.52 -10.61
CA TYR A 169 -0.62 -31.27 -9.37
C TYR A 169 -0.28 -32.74 -9.67
N ASP A 170 0.87 -33.21 -9.16
CA ASP A 170 1.33 -34.59 -9.31
C ASP A 170 1.01 -35.39 -8.05
N GLU A 171 0.11 -36.36 -8.20
CA GLU A 171 -0.43 -37.21 -7.13
C GLU A 171 0.61 -38.16 -6.52
N VAL A 172 1.70 -38.46 -7.24
CA VAL A 172 2.76 -39.37 -6.76
C VAL A 172 3.70 -38.66 -5.78
N SER A 173 4.09 -37.43 -6.12
CA SER A 173 4.92 -36.57 -5.28
C SER A 173 4.13 -35.75 -4.25
N ASN A 174 2.82 -35.55 -4.47
CA ASN A 174 1.98 -34.60 -3.72
C ASN A 174 2.52 -33.15 -3.82
N HIS A 175 2.92 -32.73 -5.02
CA HIS A 175 3.43 -31.38 -5.30
C HIS A 175 2.81 -30.82 -6.59
N THR A 176 2.72 -29.50 -6.69
CA THR A 176 2.51 -28.84 -7.99
C THR A 176 3.84 -28.81 -8.73
N VAL A 177 3.93 -29.52 -9.85
CA VAL A 177 5.18 -29.73 -10.58
C VAL A 177 5.16 -29.03 -11.93
N LEU A 178 6.34 -28.57 -12.32
CA LEU A 178 6.67 -28.22 -13.68
C LEU A 178 7.51 -29.35 -14.27
N ARG A 179 6.97 -30.07 -15.26
CA ARG A 179 7.58 -31.29 -15.81
C ARG A 179 8.18 -31.04 -17.20
N ARG A 180 9.46 -31.39 -17.38
CA ARG A 180 10.07 -31.53 -18.70
C ARG A 180 10.14 -33.01 -19.07
N THR A 181 9.71 -33.33 -20.28
CA THR A 181 9.67 -34.70 -20.79
C THR A 181 10.52 -34.86 -22.03
N GLU A 182 11.16 -36.00 -22.18
CA GLU A 182 11.91 -36.40 -23.37
C GLU A 182 11.56 -37.84 -23.76
N SER A 183 11.32 -38.05 -25.05
CA SER A 183 11.06 -39.37 -25.63
C SER A 183 12.32 -40.24 -25.58
N LEU A 184 12.17 -41.51 -25.21
CA LEU A 184 13.21 -42.54 -25.27
C LEU A 184 12.97 -43.44 -26.48
N GLY A 185 14.01 -43.70 -27.26
CA GLY A 185 13.94 -44.60 -28.41
C GLY A 185 15.21 -44.57 -29.25
N GLU A 186 15.45 -45.62 -30.03
CA GLU A 186 16.47 -45.65 -31.08
C GLU A 186 15.76 -45.67 -32.45
N GLY A 187 16.05 -44.67 -33.30
CA GLY A 187 15.39 -44.53 -34.60
C GLY A 187 13.87 -44.34 -34.46
N ASP A 188 13.08 -45.11 -35.21
CA ASP A 188 11.62 -45.04 -35.19
C ASP A 188 10.97 -45.83 -34.02
N LYS A 189 11.77 -46.48 -33.16
CA LYS A 189 11.25 -47.32 -32.08
C LYS A 189 11.18 -46.55 -30.76
N PHE A 190 9.96 -46.14 -30.39
CA PHE A 190 9.64 -45.56 -29.09
C PHE A 190 9.69 -46.62 -27.98
N SER A 191 10.39 -46.32 -26.89
CA SER A 191 10.59 -47.20 -25.75
C SER A 191 10.01 -46.64 -24.44
N GLY A 192 9.81 -45.32 -24.35
CA GLY A 192 9.28 -44.68 -23.14
C GLY A 192 9.50 -43.17 -23.11
N VAL A 193 9.28 -42.56 -21.95
CA VAL A 193 9.49 -41.13 -21.69
C VAL A 193 10.30 -40.98 -20.42
N SER A 194 11.42 -40.26 -20.47
CA SER A 194 12.12 -39.78 -19.29
C SER A 194 11.63 -38.39 -18.94
N TYR A 195 11.61 -38.05 -17.66
CA TYR A 195 11.17 -36.73 -17.22
C TYR A 195 11.88 -36.24 -15.96
N ILE A 196 11.87 -34.93 -15.80
CA ILE A 196 12.33 -34.21 -14.62
C ILE A 196 11.21 -33.28 -14.12
N ASP A 197 11.07 -33.21 -12.81
CA ASP A 197 10.09 -32.37 -12.12
C ASP A 197 10.81 -31.28 -11.33
N ILE A 198 10.30 -30.06 -11.46
CA ILE A 198 10.61 -28.91 -10.61
C ILE A 198 9.41 -28.66 -9.70
N ASP A 199 9.66 -28.42 -8.42
CA ASP A 199 8.61 -27.96 -7.50
C ASP A 199 8.25 -26.51 -7.87
N PHE A 200 7.09 -26.34 -8.51
CA PHE A 200 6.63 -25.06 -9.01
C PHE A 200 6.36 -24.08 -7.88
N LYS A 201 5.85 -24.56 -6.74
CA LYS A 201 5.56 -23.72 -5.57
C LYS A 201 6.86 -23.22 -4.94
N SER A 202 7.89 -24.05 -4.86
CA SER A 202 9.21 -23.65 -4.36
C SER A 202 9.91 -22.65 -5.29
N LEU A 203 9.83 -22.87 -6.62
CA LEU A 203 10.35 -21.96 -7.63
C LEU A 203 9.68 -20.57 -7.52
N MET A 204 8.36 -20.53 -7.55
CA MET A 204 7.59 -19.28 -7.44
C MET A 204 7.69 -18.65 -6.06
N GLY A 205 7.84 -19.44 -5.00
CA GLY A 205 8.13 -18.96 -3.65
C GLY A 205 9.48 -18.23 -3.58
N SER A 206 10.47 -18.67 -4.35
CA SER A 206 11.78 -18.01 -4.45
C SER A 206 11.70 -16.69 -5.21
N VAL A 207 10.88 -16.62 -6.27
CA VAL A 207 10.56 -15.36 -6.96
C VAL A 207 9.81 -14.41 -6.02
N GLY A 208 8.79 -14.90 -5.31
CA GLY A 208 7.96 -14.13 -4.38
C GLY A 208 8.66 -13.64 -3.12
N LYS A 209 9.85 -14.16 -2.79
CA LYS A 209 10.72 -13.61 -1.73
C LYS A 209 11.31 -12.25 -2.08
N ASN A 210 11.28 -11.84 -3.35
CA ASN A 210 11.74 -10.54 -3.78
C ASN A 210 10.61 -9.52 -3.56
N TYR A 211 10.78 -8.69 -2.54
CA TYR A 211 9.88 -7.59 -2.28
C TYR A 211 9.99 -6.55 -3.40
N LEU A 212 8.86 -6.17 -4.01
CA LEU A 212 8.78 -5.17 -5.08
C LEU A 212 8.28 -3.80 -4.60
N GLY A 213 7.96 -3.68 -3.31
CA GLY A 213 7.25 -2.53 -2.76
C GLY A 213 5.74 -2.78 -2.59
N ASP A 214 5.08 -1.87 -1.89
CA ASP A 214 3.64 -1.90 -1.61
C ASP A 214 2.82 -2.04 -2.91
N ASP A 215 1.83 -2.93 -2.91
CA ASP A 215 0.90 -3.17 -4.03
C ASP A 215 1.55 -3.62 -5.35
N SER A 216 2.85 -3.91 -5.36
CA SER A 216 3.62 -4.38 -6.52
C SER A 216 3.72 -5.91 -6.54
N TYR A 217 3.68 -6.53 -7.71
CA TYR A 217 3.58 -7.99 -7.84
C TYR A 217 4.11 -8.51 -9.18
N PHE A 218 4.35 -9.82 -9.24
CA PHE A 218 4.72 -10.55 -10.45
C PHE A 218 3.56 -11.40 -10.95
N VAL A 219 3.48 -11.58 -12.27
CA VAL A 219 2.57 -12.52 -12.92
C VAL A 219 3.36 -13.33 -13.94
N LEU A 220 3.28 -14.65 -13.87
CA LEU A 220 3.83 -15.57 -14.87
C LEU A 220 2.68 -16.10 -15.73
N MET A 221 2.86 -16.06 -17.05
CA MET A 221 1.84 -16.44 -18.03
C MET A 221 2.42 -17.36 -19.11
N ASN A 222 1.55 -18.15 -19.76
CA ASN A 222 1.90 -18.84 -21.00
C ASN A 222 1.77 -17.91 -22.23
N ARG A 223 2.09 -18.42 -23.43
CA ARG A 223 2.04 -17.69 -24.71
C ARG A 223 0.62 -17.29 -25.12
N GLU A 224 -0.38 -17.95 -24.58
CA GLU A 224 -1.79 -17.66 -24.80
C GLU A 224 -2.32 -16.55 -23.86
N GLY A 225 -1.48 -16.09 -22.92
CA GLY A 225 -1.79 -15.08 -21.91
C GLY A 225 -2.49 -15.64 -20.67
N GLU A 226 -2.61 -16.96 -20.53
CA GLU A 226 -3.18 -17.60 -19.34
C GLU A 226 -2.21 -17.51 -18.18
N VAL A 227 -2.74 -17.15 -17.01
CA VAL A 227 -1.94 -16.96 -15.80
C VAL A 227 -1.57 -18.30 -15.18
N LEU A 228 -0.26 -18.54 -15.09
CA LEU A 228 0.33 -19.70 -14.43
C LEU A 228 0.62 -19.42 -12.95
N TYR A 229 0.97 -18.18 -12.62
CA TYR A 229 1.20 -17.73 -11.25
C TYR A 229 0.97 -16.22 -11.13
N ASN A 230 0.43 -15.79 -10.00
CA ASN A 230 0.28 -14.38 -9.65
C ASN A 230 0.70 -14.20 -8.19
N SER A 231 1.77 -13.42 -7.94
CA SER A 231 2.27 -13.23 -6.57
C SER A 231 1.31 -12.45 -5.68
N ARG A 232 0.34 -11.72 -6.27
CA ARG A 232 -0.76 -11.08 -5.53
C ARG A 232 -1.89 -12.07 -5.23
N TYR A 233 -2.05 -13.14 -6.02
CA TYR A 233 -3.08 -14.16 -5.82
C TYR A 233 -2.49 -15.57 -5.99
N PRO A 234 -1.56 -16.00 -5.11
CA PRO A 234 -0.73 -17.19 -5.33
C PRO A 234 -1.52 -18.51 -5.30
N ASN A 235 -2.70 -18.54 -4.68
CA ASN A 235 -3.57 -19.72 -4.57
C ASN A 235 -4.75 -19.70 -5.56
N GLY A 236 -4.71 -18.81 -6.56
CA GLY A 236 -5.80 -18.61 -7.50
C GLY A 236 -6.74 -17.47 -7.06
N GLY A 237 -7.12 -16.64 -8.05
CA GLY A 237 -7.82 -15.37 -7.86
C GLY A 237 -7.28 -14.31 -8.83
N GLY A 238 -8.07 -13.27 -9.10
CA GLY A 238 -7.71 -12.23 -10.08
C GLY A 238 -7.99 -12.61 -11.54
N LYS A 239 -7.47 -11.83 -12.48
CA LYS A 239 -7.62 -12.11 -13.93
C LYS A 239 -6.92 -13.43 -14.26
N SER A 240 -7.64 -14.36 -14.88
CA SER A 240 -7.12 -15.66 -15.32
C SER A 240 -6.36 -15.60 -16.64
N ARG A 241 -6.54 -14.50 -17.39
CA ARG A 241 -5.93 -14.29 -18.69
C ARG A 241 -5.64 -12.81 -18.92
N PHE A 242 -4.51 -12.53 -19.54
CA PHE A 242 -4.12 -11.22 -20.04
C PHE A 242 -4.05 -11.23 -21.57
N ASP A 243 -4.30 -10.08 -22.18
CA ASP A 243 -3.99 -9.89 -23.59
C ASP A 243 -2.50 -9.57 -23.73
N ILE A 244 -1.77 -10.45 -24.43
CA ILE A 244 -0.32 -10.33 -24.65
C ILE A 244 0.01 -10.30 -26.14
N SER A 245 -0.94 -9.93 -27.00
CA SER A 245 -0.74 -9.88 -28.46
C SER A 245 0.44 -9.01 -28.90
N ASP A 246 0.81 -8.02 -28.08
CA ASP A 246 1.90 -7.08 -28.36
C ASP A 246 3.28 -7.61 -27.93
N VAL A 247 3.34 -8.72 -27.20
CA VAL A 247 4.59 -9.36 -26.74
C VAL A 247 5.16 -10.25 -27.86
N LYS A 248 6.19 -9.77 -28.56
CA LYS A 248 6.82 -10.50 -29.69
C LYS A 248 7.72 -11.67 -29.25
N ASP A 249 7.87 -12.66 -30.14
CA ASP A 249 8.49 -13.97 -29.86
C ASP A 249 9.98 -13.98 -29.50
N SER A 250 10.76 -12.96 -29.85
CA SER A 250 12.22 -12.96 -29.67
C SER A 250 12.67 -11.86 -28.71
N THR A 251 13.08 -12.25 -27.50
CA THR A 251 14.01 -11.51 -26.61
C THR A 251 13.66 -10.06 -26.25
N ASN A 252 12.44 -9.59 -26.50
CA ASN A 252 12.07 -8.22 -26.16
C ASN A 252 11.64 -8.13 -24.70
N THR A 253 12.47 -7.43 -23.92
CA THR A 253 11.98 -6.59 -22.83
C THR A 253 11.04 -5.55 -23.41
N GLY A 254 9.87 -5.36 -22.81
CA GLY A 254 8.87 -4.41 -23.29
C GLY A 254 7.83 -4.07 -22.24
N ASP A 255 7.01 -3.07 -22.54
CA ASP A 255 5.96 -2.64 -21.62
C ASP A 255 4.60 -3.19 -22.06
N LEU A 256 3.86 -3.74 -21.12
CA LEU A 256 2.49 -4.21 -21.35
C LEU A 256 1.53 -3.23 -20.68
N THR A 257 0.64 -2.61 -21.45
CA THR A 257 -0.41 -1.79 -20.86
C THR A 257 -1.42 -2.70 -20.20
N ILE A 258 -1.52 -2.62 -18.87
CA ILE A 258 -2.50 -3.38 -18.10
C ILE A 258 -3.51 -2.38 -17.59
N ASP A 259 -4.79 -2.64 -17.85
CA ASP A 259 -5.87 -1.93 -17.21
C ASP A 259 -5.92 -2.39 -15.75
N ASN A 260 -5.24 -1.61 -14.90
CA ASN A 260 -5.15 -1.81 -13.47
C ASN A 260 -6.10 -0.79 -12.83
N ASP A 261 -7.29 -1.24 -12.43
CA ASP A 261 -8.41 -0.37 -11.99
C ASP A 261 -8.08 0.45 -10.71
N TYR A 262 -6.95 0.18 -10.05
CA TYR A 262 -6.65 0.65 -8.70
C TYR A 262 -5.52 1.69 -8.63
N PHE A 263 -4.50 1.61 -9.49
CA PHE A 263 -3.35 2.51 -9.44
C PHE A 263 -2.57 2.54 -10.76
N ASP A 264 -1.91 3.67 -11.03
CA ASP A 264 -0.98 3.79 -12.14
C ASP A 264 0.29 2.97 -11.87
N SER A 265 0.70 2.17 -12.84
CA SER A 265 1.78 1.19 -12.68
C SER A 265 2.77 1.17 -13.83
N TRP A 266 4.03 0.89 -13.50
CA TRP A 266 5.04 0.49 -14.48
C TRP A 266 4.98 -1.01 -14.66
N ASN A 267 4.76 -1.45 -15.89
CA ASN A 267 4.54 -2.84 -16.22
C ASN A 267 5.64 -3.28 -17.17
N HIS A 268 6.53 -4.16 -16.70
CA HIS A 268 7.61 -4.66 -17.53
C HIS A 268 7.45 -6.14 -17.80
N VAL A 269 7.73 -6.56 -19.02
CA VAL A 269 7.56 -7.93 -19.47
C VAL A 269 8.87 -8.49 -20.00
N SER A 270 9.19 -9.72 -19.60
CA SER A 270 10.27 -10.52 -20.18
C SER A 270 9.76 -11.91 -20.58
N VAL A 271 10.26 -12.40 -21.70
CA VAL A 271 10.00 -13.77 -22.19
C VAL A 271 11.07 -14.71 -21.62
N ILE A 272 10.65 -15.86 -21.11
CA ILE A 272 11.48 -16.84 -20.38
C ILE A 272 11.44 -18.19 -21.12
N GLY A 273 12.63 -18.77 -21.31
CA GLY A 273 12.83 -20.15 -21.77
C GLY A 273 12.37 -20.43 -23.20
N GLU A 274 12.63 -21.66 -23.65
CA GLU A 274 12.16 -22.18 -24.95
C GLU A 274 10.63 -22.26 -25.04
N ASN A 275 9.97 -22.43 -23.90
CA ASN A 275 8.51 -22.42 -23.71
C ASN A 275 7.89 -21.03 -23.93
N GLY A 276 8.70 -19.97 -23.94
CA GLY A 276 8.25 -18.62 -24.26
C GLY A 276 7.27 -18.05 -23.25
N TRP A 277 7.37 -18.48 -21.99
CA TRP A 277 6.54 -17.94 -20.92
C TRP A 277 6.82 -16.47 -20.71
N VAL A 278 5.82 -15.76 -20.21
CA VAL A 278 5.84 -14.31 -20.09
C VAL A 278 5.81 -13.97 -18.61
N LEU A 279 6.90 -13.41 -18.09
CA LEU A 279 6.94 -12.82 -16.76
C LEU A 279 6.65 -11.34 -16.88
N LEU A 280 5.64 -10.92 -16.15
CA LEU A 280 5.21 -9.55 -16.00
C LEU A 280 5.52 -9.09 -14.57
N THR A 281 6.19 -7.96 -14.44
CA THR A 281 6.38 -7.23 -13.19
C THR A 281 5.50 -5.99 -13.22
N VAL A 282 4.64 -5.84 -12.20
CA VAL A 282 3.78 -4.67 -12.00
C VAL A 282 4.29 -3.91 -10.77
N ILE A 283 4.74 -2.68 -10.99
CA ILE A 283 5.25 -1.80 -9.94
C ILE A 283 4.35 -0.57 -9.82
N ASN A 284 3.82 -0.33 -8.62
CA ASN A 284 3.03 0.85 -8.30
C ASN A 284 3.90 2.12 -8.46
N LYS A 285 3.37 3.17 -9.11
CA LYS A 285 4.11 4.45 -9.28
C LYS A 285 4.08 5.36 -8.05
N ILE A 286 3.09 5.20 -7.18
CA ILE A 286 2.83 6.11 -6.04
C ILE A 286 3.59 5.67 -4.78
N GLN A 287 4.33 4.57 -4.82
CA GLN A 287 5.05 4.03 -3.66
C GLN A 287 6.44 4.64 -3.47
N LYS A 288 6.91 4.70 -2.21
CA LYS A 288 8.34 4.96 -1.86
C LYS A 288 9.24 3.71 -1.99
N GLY A 289 8.70 2.59 -2.48
CA GLY A 289 9.46 1.41 -2.93
C GLY A 289 10.03 0.52 -1.83
N THR A 290 10.92 -0.39 -2.23
CA THR A 290 11.79 -1.16 -1.33
C THR A 290 12.84 -0.23 -0.68
N PRO A 291 13.53 -0.61 0.41
CA PRO A 291 14.67 0.15 0.91
C PRO A 291 15.73 0.44 -0.15
N GLU A 292 15.89 -0.45 -1.15
CA GLU A 292 16.80 -0.28 -2.29
C GLU A 292 16.31 0.83 -3.22
N LEU A 293 15.01 0.83 -3.57
CA LEU A 293 14.41 1.92 -4.36
C LEU A 293 14.44 3.22 -3.56
N HIS A 294 14.22 3.16 -2.24
CA HIS A 294 14.32 4.32 -1.36
C HIS A 294 15.74 4.86 -1.31
N GLU A 295 16.78 4.04 -1.25
CA GLU A 295 18.18 4.49 -1.31
C GLU A 295 18.51 5.13 -2.67
N GLU A 296 17.99 4.56 -3.76
CA GLU A 296 18.13 5.11 -5.12
C GLU A 296 17.38 6.45 -5.29
N LEU A 297 16.22 6.60 -4.62
CA LEU A 297 15.40 7.82 -4.56
C LEU A 297 15.97 8.87 -3.58
N VAL A 298 16.54 8.47 -2.45
CA VAL A 298 17.15 9.37 -1.44
C VAL A 298 18.48 9.92 -1.95
N GLY A 299 19.23 9.13 -2.72
CA GLY A 299 20.39 9.61 -3.48
C GLY A 299 20.04 10.63 -4.56
N ASN A 300 18.78 10.65 -5.04
CA ASN A 300 18.29 11.56 -6.07
C ASN A 300 16.89 12.11 -5.72
N THR A 301 16.81 13.03 -4.75
CA THR A 301 15.70 13.99 -4.60
C THR A 301 14.28 13.38 -4.65
N ALA A 302 13.76 12.82 -3.55
CA ALA A 302 12.36 12.39 -3.55
C ALA A 302 11.39 13.60 -3.58
N VAL A 303 10.44 13.62 -4.53
CA VAL A 303 9.28 14.51 -4.48
C VAL A 303 8.33 13.99 -3.44
N GLU A 304 8.07 14.77 -2.41
CA GLU A 304 6.85 14.62 -1.65
C GLU A 304 5.78 15.48 -2.33
N VAL A 305 4.59 14.94 -2.52
CA VAL A 305 3.28 15.61 -2.50
C VAL A 305 3.29 17.11 -2.17
N GLN A 306 3.95 17.45 -1.07
CA GLN A 306 4.13 18.78 -0.52
C GLN A 306 4.70 19.78 -1.54
N GLU A 307 5.34 19.34 -2.62
CA GLU A 307 5.87 20.20 -3.69
C GLU A 307 4.80 20.66 -4.71
N TYR A 308 3.69 19.93 -4.88
CA TYR A 308 2.59 20.33 -5.79
C TYR A 308 1.68 21.41 -5.20
N ILE A 309 1.58 21.47 -3.88
CA ILE A 309 0.74 22.43 -3.15
C ILE A 309 1.26 23.87 -3.37
N PRO A 310 2.55 24.19 -3.22
CA PRO A 310 3.12 25.49 -3.56
C PRO A 310 2.87 25.88 -5.03
N LEU A 311 2.99 24.94 -5.97
CA LEU A 311 2.81 25.23 -7.40
C LEU A 311 1.36 25.62 -7.71
N SER A 312 0.41 24.76 -7.34
CA SER A 312 -1.02 25.01 -7.54
C SER A 312 -1.45 26.32 -6.87
N SER A 313 -0.92 26.59 -5.68
CA SER A 313 -1.15 27.84 -4.94
C SER A 313 -0.61 29.06 -5.66
N ALA A 314 0.63 28.99 -6.16
CA ALA A 314 1.26 30.06 -6.93
C ALA A 314 0.49 30.37 -8.22
N ILE A 315 -0.03 29.35 -8.92
CA ILE A 315 -0.87 29.49 -10.11
C ILE A 315 -2.15 30.27 -9.78
N VAL A 316 -2.86 29.88 -8.71
CA VAL A 316 -4.09 30.58 -8.28
C VAL A 316 -3.81 32.04 -7.91
N ILE A 317 -2.75 32.30 -7.15
CA ILE A 317 -2.33 33.66 -6.79
C ILE A 317 -1.99 34.47 -8.05
N CYS A 318 -1.28 33.89 -9.02
CA CYS A 318 -0.98 34.54 -10.30
C CYS A 318 -2.24 34.91 -11.06
N MET A 319 -3.21 34.00 -11.18
CA MET A 319 -4.49 34.26 -11.84
C MET A 319 -5.24 35.43 -11.20
N ILE A 320 -5.25 35.49 -9.85
CA ILE A 320 -5.89 36.58 -9.10
C ILE A 320 -5.19 37.93 -9.36
N VAL A 321 -3.85 37.97 -9.30
CA VAL A 321 -3.09 39.21 -9.55
C VAL A 321 -3.33 39.72 -10.98
N TRP A 322 -3.36 38.82 -11.97
CA TRP A 322 -3.70 39.16 -13.35
C TRP A 322 -5.12 39.69 -13.51
N LEU A 323 -6.09 39.03 -12.87
CA LEU A 323 -7.49 39.45 -12.89
C LEU A 323 -7.66 40.88 -12.31
N VAL A 324 -7.05 41.13 -11.15
CA VAL A 324 -7.07 42.45 -10.50
C VAL A 324 -6.42 43.51 -11.41
N TYR A 325 -5.28 43.19 -12.02
CA TYR A 325 -4.63 44.07 -12.99
C TYR A 325 -5.54 44.42 -14.18
N LEU A 326 -6.21 43.41 -14.77
CA LEU A 326 -7.09 43.60 -15.91
C LEU A 326 -8.28 44.51 -15.59
N VAL A 327 -8.90 44.34 -14.42
CA VAL A 327 -10.02 45.19 -13.98
C VAL A 327 -9.56 46.64 -13.73
N LEU A 328 -8.41 46.83 -13.06
CA LEU A 328 -7.82 48.16 -12.84
C LEU A 328 -7.46 48.85 -14.15
N LYS A 329 -6.88 48.11 -15.11
CA LYS A 329 -6.50 48.63 -16.44
C LYS A 329 -7.72 49.05 -17.27
N LYS A 330 -8.79 48.26 -17.27
CA LYS A 330 -10.03 48.55 -18.03
C LYS A 330 -10.89 49.65 -17.39
N ARG A 331 -10.50 50.18 -16.22
CA ARG A 331 -11.26 51.20 -15.45
C ARG A 331 -12.71 50.80 -15.20
N LEU A 332 -12.96 49.51 -15.03
CA LEU A 332 -14.28 48.94 -14.74
C LEU A 332 -14.65 49.16 -13.25
N TYR A 333 -14.72 50.43 -12.83
CA TYR A 333 -15.08 50.81 -11.45
C TYR A 333 -16.60 50.86 -11.22
N HIS A 334 -17.39 50.38 -12.19
CA HIS A 334 -18.83 50.27 -12.03
C HIS A 334 -19.17 49.22 -10.96
N LYS A 335 -20.21 49.52 -10.17
CA LYS A 335 -20.67 48.66 -9.07
C LYS A 335 -20.80 47.20 -9.48
N HIS A 336 -21.40 46.91 -10.64
CA HIS A 336 -21.57 45.55 -11.14
C HIS A 336 -20.25 44.82 -11.42
N GLU A 337 -19.24 45.52 -11.95
CA GLU A 337 -17.95 44.93 -12.29
C GLU A 337 -17.13 44.60 -11.03
N LEU A 338 -17.23 45.42 -9.99
CA LEU A 338 -16.60 45.12 -8.69
C LEU A 338 -17.22 43.89 -8.00
N TRP A 339 -18.54 43.70 -8.14
CA TRP A 339 -19.21 42.48 -7.65
C TRP A 339 -18.77 41.24 -8.42
N LYS A 340 -18.68 41.32 -9.75
CA LYS A 340 -18.14 40.22 -10.58
C LYS A 340 -16.70 39.87 -10.17
N LEU A 341 -15.85 40.88 -9.98
CA LEU A 341 -14.48 40.68 -9.53
C LEU A 341 -14.43 39.98 -8.16
N SER A 342 -15.21 40.45 -7.19
CA SER A 342 -15.27 39.84 -5.86
C SER A 342 -15.68 38.37 -5.91
N ILE A 343 -16.76 38.06 -6.64
CA ILE A 343 -17.23 36.68 -6.81
C ILE A 343 -16.14 35.83 -7.47
N LEU A 344 -15.51 36.32 -8.54
CA LEU A 344 -14.52 35.53 -9.29
C LEU A 344 -13.24 35.30 -8.49
N VAL A 345 -12.75 36.30 -7.74
CA VAL A 345 -11.60 36.12 -6.83
C VAL A 345 -11.94 35.11 -5.72
N SER A 346 -13.15 35.17 -5.17
CA SER A 346 -13.58 34.23 -4.13
C SER A 346 -13.68 32.80 -4.65
N LEU A 347 -14.21 32.62 -5.87
CA LEU A 347 -14.28 31.34 -6.56
C LEU A 347 -12.88 30.78 -6.88
N LEU A 348 -11.92 31.62 -7.26
CA LEU A 348 -10.54 31.19 -7.49
C LEU A 348 -9.87 30.69 -6.20
N PHE A 349 -10.05 31.40 -5.08
CA PHE A 349 -9.55 30.92 -3.78
C PHE A 349 -10.22 29.62 -3.33
N LEU A 350 -11.54 29.50 -3.51
CA LEU A 350 -12.28 28.28 -3.19
C LEU A 350 -11.82 27.11 -4.07
N PHE A 351 -11.65 27.34 -5.38
CA PHE A 351 -11.14 26.34 -6.31
C PHE A 351 -9.72 25.90 -5.93
N GLY A 352 -8.83 26.83 -5.59
CA GLY A 352 -7.49 26.50 -5.10
C GLY A 352 -7.51 25.66 -3.83
N MET A 353 -8.40 25.99 -2.88
CA MET A 353 -8.57 25.21 -1.65
C MET A 353 -9.06 23.79 -1.93
N LEU A 354 -10.06 23.64 -2.82
CA LEU A 354 -10.57 22.33 -3.23
C LEU A 354 -9.50 21.49 -3.93
N LEU A 355 -8.65 22.09 -4.76
CA LEU A 355 -7.52 21.38 -5.38
C LEU A 355 -6.55 20.82 -4.32
N ILE A 356 -6.24 21.62 -3.29
CA ILE A 356 -5.38 21.15 -2.19
C ILE A 356 -6.07 20.01 -1.43
N TRP A 357 -7.37 20.13 -1.12
CA TRP A 357 -8.11 19.08 -0.44
C TRP A 357 -8.15 17.78 -1.23
N ILE A 358 -8.36 17.84 -2.55
CA ILE A 358 -8.36 16.66 -3.42
C ILE A 358 -6.97 15.99 -3.44
N GLY A 359 -5.89 16.79 -3.53
CA GLY A 359 -4.53 16.26 -3.48
C GLY A 359 -4.24 15.55 -2.16
N VAL A 360 -4.40 16.27 -1.05
CA VAL A 360 -4.14 15.76 0.30
C VAL A 360 -5.00 14.53 0.62
N TYR A 361 -6.27 14.51 0.21
CA TYR A 361 -7.13 13.35 0.44
C TYR A 361 -6.71 12.12 -0.40
N GLY A 362 -6.10 12.33 -1.56
CA GLY A 362 -5.63 11.26 -2.45
C GLY A 362 -4.37 10.57 -1.93
N GLU A 363 -3.45 11.31 -1.32
CA GLU A 363 -2.15 10.78 -0.92
C GLU A 363 -2.15 10.08 0.43
N TYR A 364 -1.33 9.04 0.49
CA TYR A 364 -1.02 8.33 1.72
C TYR A 364 0.15 9.03 2.43
N LEU A 365 -0.14 9.76 3.49
CA LEU A 365 0.87 10.34 4.38
C LEU A 365 1.36 9.22 5.30
N GLU A 366 2.49 8.59 4.96
CA GLU A 366 3.23 7.62 5.81
C GLU A 366 3.83 8.25 7.10
N GLY A 367 3.19 9.28 7.65
CA GLY A 367 3.56 9.90 8.91
C GLY A 367 3.35 8.94 10.09
N GLY A 368 4.29 8.02 10.30
CA GLY A 368 4.23 7.10 11.43
C GLY A 368 4.94 5.75 11.26
N PHE A 369 5.48 5.45 10.07
CA PHE A 369 6.14 4.17 9.84
C PHE A 369 7.60 4.18 10.34
N ILE A 370 7.92 3.34 11.34
CA ILE A 370 9.22 3.36 12.06
C ILE A 370 9.95 2.00 12.00
N GLY A 371 9.44 0.98 11.29
CA GLY A 371 10.06 -0.37 11.28
C GLY A 371 10.30 -0.99 9.90
N ASP A 372 10.70 -2.27 9.86
CA ASP A 372 10.85 -3.03 8.62
C ASP A 372 9.54 -3.77 8.33
N LYS A 373 8.82 -3.37 7.27
CA LYS A 373 7.58 -4.06 6.90
C LYS A 373 7.91 -5.52 6.54
N VAL A 374 7.18 -6.46 7.15
CA VAL A 374 7.37 -7.89 6.92
C VAL A 374 6.33 -8.39 5.94
N HIS A 375 6.77 -8.67 4.72
CA HIS A 375 5.91 -9.11 3.62
C HIS A 375 6.26 -10.51 3.07
N SER A 376 7.33 -11.13 3.56
CA SER A 376 7.86 -12.38 3.02
C SER A 376 8.68 -13.16 4.06
N GLU A 377 8.91 -14.44 3.78
CA GLU A 377 9.81 -15.30 4.58
C GLU A 377 11.24 -14.73 4.61
N SER A 378 11.70 -14.12 3.52
CA SER A 378 13.04 -13.51 3.44
C SER A 378 13.22 -12.37 4.44
N SER A 379 12.20 -11.52 4.64
CA SER A 379 12.23 -10.47 5.67
C SER A 379 12.33 -11.05 7.07
N ILE A 380 11.63 -12.15 7.35
CA ILE A 380 11.69 -12.85 8.65
C ILE A 380 13.08 -13.43 8.86
N THR A 381 13.60 -14.23 7.92
CA THR A 381 14.92 -14.86 8.03
C THR A 381 16.03 -13.83 8.22
N LYS A 382 15.93 -12.66 7.56
CA LYS A 382 16.87 -11.55 7.76
C LYS A 382 16.87 -11.07 9.20
N VAL A 383 15.70 -10.77 9.75
CA VAL A 383 15.54 -10.32 11.16
C VAL A 383 16.03 -11.39 12.14
N GLU A 384 15.68 -12.65 11.92
CA GLU A 384 16.12 -13.78 12.74
C GLU A 384 17.65 -13.91 12.75
N THR A 385 18.27 -13.82 11.57
CA THR A 385 19.73 -13.94 11.41
C THR A 385 20.44 -12.77 12.06
N GLU A 386 20.04 -11.54 11.76
CA GLU A 386 20.65 -10.32 12.31
C GLU A 386 20.54 -10.27 13.84
N TYR A 387 19.36 -10.62 14.38
CA TYR A 387 19.16 -10.65 15.82
C TYR A 387 19.93 -11.78 16.49
N SER A 388 20.01 -12.96 15.89
CA SER A 388 20.80 -14.08 16.42
C SER A 388 22.29 -13.72 16.53
N ILE A 389 22.85 -13.08 15.50
CA ILE A 389 24.24 -12.58 15.51
C ILE A 389 24.42 -11.52 16.61
N ARG A 390 23.46 -10.60 16.77
CA ARG A 390 23.51 -9.57 17.82
C ARG A 390 23.44 -10.18 19.22
N SER A 391 22.51 -11.10 19.45
CA SER A 391 22.34 -11.84 20.69
C SER A 391 23.65 -12.52 21.12
N LEU A 392 24.33 -13.18 20.18
CA LEU A 392 25.62 -13.82 20.40
C LEU A 392 26.71 -12.80 20.79
N LYS A 393 26.80 -11.67 20.09
CA LYS A 393 27.75 -10.57 20.40
C LYS A 393 27.50 -9.96 21.78
N GLU A 394 26.23 -9.86 22.18
CA GLU A 394 25.81 -9.33 23.48
C GLU A 394 25.86 -10.37 24.62
N GLN A 395 26.29 -11.60 24.34
CA GLN A 395 26.35 -12.72 25.30
C GLN A 395 24.99 -13.03 25.95
N LYS A 396 23.91 -12.85 25.18
CA LYS A 396 22.56 -13.26 25.58
C LYS A 396 22.36 -14.75 25.29
N ALA A 397 21.33 -15.35 25.90
CA ALA A 397 20.91 -16.71 25.52
C ALA A 397 20.53 -16.76 24.03
N PRO A 398 20.64 -17.91 23.34
CA PRO A 398 20.15 -18.03 21.97
C PRO A 398 18.68 -17.61 21.87
N PRO A 399 18.29 -16.80 20.88
CA PRO A 399 16.91 -16.37 20.75
C PRO A 399 16.01 -17.54 20.33
N THR A 400 14.83 -17.63 20.93
CA THR A 400 13.78 -18.56 20.50
C THR A 400 12.74 -17.76 19.72
N PHE A 401 12.56 -18.11 18.45
CA PHE A 401 11.58 -17.47 17.57
C PHE A 401 10.25 -18.22 17.64
N ILE A 402 9.17 -17.50 17.91
CA ILE A 402 7.82 -18.05 18.01
C ILE A 402 6.94 -17.43 16.91
N PRO A 403 6.55 -18.21 15.88
CA PRO A 403 5.63 -17.76 14.86
C PRO A 403 4.27 -17.41 15.48
N THR A 404 3.81 -16.19 15.21
CA THR A 404 2.61 -15.59 15.79
C THR A 404 1.73 -15.00 14.69
N GLY A 405 0.46 -15.40 14.64
CA GLY A 405 -0.55 -14.83 13.74
C GLY A 405 -1.62 -14.04 14.50
N ILE A 406 -2.21 -13.08 13.82
CA ILE A 406 -3.27 -12.18 14.29
C ILE A 406 -4.35 -12.05 13.21
N PHE A 407 -5.61 -12.12 13.63
CA PHE A 407 -6.78 -11.90 12.81
C PHE A 407 -7.72 -10.95 13.54
N VAL A 408 -8.04 -9.81 12.94
CA VAL A 408 -8.86 -8.76 13.55
C VAL A 408 -10.28 -8.83 12.99
N GLN A 409 -11.25 -8.93 13.90
CA GLN A 409 -12.67 -9.03 13.56
C GLN A 409 -13.39 -7.69 13.63
N SER A 410 -13.04 -6.83 14.59
CA SER A 410 -13.68 -5.52 14.74
C SER A 410 -12.73 -4.50 15.34
N ILE A 411 -12.95 -3.23 14.99
CA ILE A 411 -12.29 -2.06 15.57
C ILE A 411 -13.34 -0.99 15.85
N GLU A 412 -13.29 -0.41 17.04
CA GLU A 412 -14.12 0.71 17.45
C GLU A 412 -13.27 1.79 18.13
N PHE A 413 -13.42 3.04 17.71
CA PHE A 413 -12.81 4.17 18.40
C PHE A 413 -13.73 4.62 19.55
N ASN A 414 -13.33 4.31 20.79
CA ASN A 414 -14.06 4.76 21.97
C ASN A 414 -13.87 6.27 22.18
N ASN A 415 -12.66 6.77 21.91
CA ASN A 415 -12.31 8.18 21.91
C ASN A 415 -11.05 8.41 21.04
N ALA A 416 -10.43 9.58 21.18
CA ALA A 416 -9.27 9.98 20.39
C ALA A 416 -7.96 9.24 20.70
N TYR A 417 -7.92 8.40 21.74
CA TYR A 417 -6.72 7.66 22.15
C TYR A 417 -6.99 6.16 22.38
N ASN A 418 -8.23 5.78 22.67
CA ASN A 418 -8.61 4.43 23.02
C ASN A 418 -9.33 3.75 21.86
N VAL A 419 -8.75 2.66 21.38
CA VAL A 419 -9.27 1.84 20.30
C VAL A 419 -9.59 0.46 20.85
N LYS A 420 -10.84 0.06 20.77
CA LYS A 420 -11.29 -1.28 21.12
C LYS A 420 -11.13 -2.19 19.91
N ILE A 421 -10.47 -3.33 20.09
CA ILE A 421 -10.20 -4.30 19.03
C ILE A 421 -10.58 -5.68 19.54
N THR A 422 -11.25 -6.46 18.69
CA THR A 422 -11.52 -7.87 18.94
C THR A 422 -10.94 -8.74 17.83
N GLY A 423 -10.49 -9.93 18.17
CA GLY A 423 -9.95 -10.84 17.17
C GLY A 423 -9.37 -12.12 17.75
N TYR A 424 -8.54 -12.77 16.96
CA TYR A 424 -7.77 -13.95 17.36
C TYR A 424 -6.29 -13.67 17.23
N VAL A 425 -5.52 -14.19 18.18
CA VAL A 425 -4.06 -14.24 18.13
C VAL A 425 -3.64 -15.68 18.40
N TRP A 426 -2.69 -16.20 17.64
CA TRP A 426 -2.24 -17.58 17.81
C TRP A 426 -0.74 -17.71 17.67
N GLN A 427 -0.19 -18.70 18.38
CA GLN A 427 1.23 -18.99 18.39
C GLN A 427 1.47 -20.48 18.13
N ARG A 428 2.58 -20.78 17.44
CA ARG A 428 3.01 -22.16 17.19
C ARG A 428 4.29 -22.46 17.96
N TYR A 429 4.27 -23.59 18.67
CA TYR A 429 5.35 -24.08 19.52
C TYR A 429 5.81 -25.46 19.07
N GLU A 430 7.08 -25.79 19.30
CA GLU A 430 7.61 -27.14 19.15
C GLU A 430 7.42 -27.93 20.46
N LYS A 431 6.95 -29.18 20.38
CA LYS A 431 6.67 -30.01 21.57
C LYS A 431 7.92 -30.38 22.36
N ASN A 432 9.03 -30.61 21.67
CA ASN A 432 10.29 -31.07 22.24
C ASN A 432 11.36 -29.97 22.24
N ALA A 433 10.95 -28.70 22.41
CA ALA A 433 11.90 -27.60 22.50
C ALA A 433 12.81 -27.75 23.73
N ASP A 434 14.11 -27.53 23.57
CA ASP A 434 15.11 -27.58 24.65
C ASP A 434 14.87 -26.55 25.76
N VAL A 435 14.04 -25.54 25.49
CA VAL A 435 13.71 -24.44 26.40
C VAL A 435 12.23 -24.51 26.79
N GLU A 436 11.95 -24.74 28.07
CA GLU A 436 10.60 -24.68 28.61
C GLU A 436 10.11 -23.22 28.60
N ILE A 437 9.13 -22.91 27.76
CA ILE A 437 8.56 -21.57 27.55
C ILE A 437 7.06 -21.61 27.83
N SER A 438 6.57 -20.66 28.63
CA SER A 438 5.13 -20.51 28.92
C SER A 438 4.36 -20.15 27.66
N GLN A 439 3.09 -20.55 27.55
CA GLN A 439 2.28 -20.26 26.36
C GLN A 439 1.44 -19.00 26.59
N GLY A 440 1.46 -18.05 25.64
CA GLY A 440 0.60 -16.87 25.70
C GLY A 440 1.25 -15.57 25.22
N VAL A 441 0.39 -14.58 25.02
CA VAL A 441 0.77 -13.24 24.57
C VAL A 441 0.43 -12.17 25.60
N VAL A 442 1.11 -11.04 25.51
CA VAL A 442 0.85 -9.84 26.28
C VAL A 442 0.73 -8.66 25.32
N PHE A 443 -0.31 -7.85 25.50
CA PHE A 443 -0.51 -6.59 24.77
C PHE A 443 -0.06 -5.41 25.66
N PRO A 444 1.15 -4.85 25.43
CA PRO A 444 1.77 -3.91 26.38
C PRO A 444 1.06 -2.56 26.45
N GLU A 445 0.32 -2.21 25.40
CA GLU A 445 -0.37 -0.93 25.23
C GLU A 445 -1.88 -1.06 25.46
N ALA A 446 -2.34 -2.25 25.87
CA ALA A 446 -3.73 -2.47 26.23
C ALA A 446 -4.02 -1.93 27.64
N GLU A 447 -5.05 -1.09 27.75
CA GLU A 447 -5.64 -0.66 29.02
C GLU A 447 -6.44 -1.81 29.65
N THR A 448 -7.16 -2.55 28.82
CA THR A 448 -7.88 -3.78 29.17
C THR A 448 -7.57 -4.84 28.12
N ALA A 449 -7.31 -6.07 28.55
CA ALA A 449 -7.01 -7.18 27.66
C ALA A 449 -7.60 -8.47 28.23
N ASP A 450 -8.71 -8.92 27.63
CA ASP A 450 -9.34 -10.20 27.95
C ASP A 450 -8.92 -11.22 26.90
N LEU A 451 -8.12 -12.23 27.29
CA LEU A 451 -7.69 -13.32 26.43
C LEU A 451 -8.29 -14.65 26.89
N THR A 452 -8.96 -15.34 25.97
CA THR A 452 -9.54 -16.67 26.22
C THR A 452 -9.00 -17.67 25.19
N GLU A 453 -8.43 -18.79 25.65
CA GLU A 453 -8.01 -19.86 24.73
C GLU A 453 -9.24 -20.37 23.98
N SER A 454 -9.22 -20.26 22.65
CA SER A 454 -10.32 -20.62 21.76
C SER A 454 -10.10 -21.99 21.13
N TYR A 455 -8.85 -22.27 20.71
CA TYR A 455 -8.51 -23.54 20.09
C TYR A 455 -7.07 -23.96 20.35
N ARG A 456 -6.85 -25.27 20.26
CA ARG A 456 -5.53 -25.91 20.32
C ARG A 456 -5.54 -27.12 19.41
N PHE A 457 -4.56 -27.22 18.51
CA PHE A 457 -4.38 -28.40 17.69
C PHE A 457 -2.90 -28.75 17.55
N GLU A 458 -2.64 -30.05 17.40
CA GLU A 458 -1.30 -30.62 17.36
C GLU A 458 -1.06 -31.28 16.00
N GLU A 459 0.07 -30.96 15.38
CA GLU A 459 0.43 -31.47 14.06
C GLU A 459 1.96 -31.59 13.97
N ASN A 460 2.47 -32.75 13.54
CA ASN A 460 3.90 -32.97 13.23
C ASN A 460 4.90 -32.41 14.26
N ASP A 461 4.73 -32.78 15.53
CA ASP A 461 5.55 -32.33 16.68
C ASP A 461 5.45 -30.82 17.01
N GLN A 462 4.48 -30.13 16.43
CA GLN A 462 4.14 -28.75 16.73
C GLN A 462 2.75 -28.65 17.39
N VAL A 463 2.57 -27.63 18.22
CA VAL A 463 1.28 -27.26 18.84
C VAL A 463 0.97 -25.83 18.46
N THR A 464 -0.19 -25.62 17.84
CA THR A 464 -0.72 -24.27 17.59
C THR A 464 -1.83 -23.99 18.59
N ILE A 465 -1.76 -22.84 19.26
CA ILE A 465 -2.70 -22.40 20.29
C ILE A 465 -3.21 -21.03 19.89
N GLY A 466 -4.53 -20.86 19.86
CA GLY A 466 -5.18 -19.60 19.53
C GLY A 466 -6.02 -19.07 20.68
N TRP A 467 -5.92 -17.77 20.91
CA TRP A 467 -6.71 -17.02 21.88
C TRP A 467 -7.63 -16.04 21.16
N TYR A 468 -8.90 -16.04 21.55
CA TYR A 468 -9.78 -14.91 21.29
C TYR A 468 -9.39 -13.77 22.23
N PHE A 469 -9.29 -12.55 21.69
CA PHE A 469 -9.01 -11.37 22.49
C PHE A 469 -10.08 -10.29 22.29
N GLU A 470 -10.42 -9.63 23.40
CA GLU A 470 -11.15 -8.37 23.44
C GLU A 470 -10.32 -7.39 24.26
N SER A 471 -9.76 -6.38 23.60
CA SER A 471 -8.79 -5.47 24.21
C SER A 471 -9.04 -4.03 23.82
N THR A 472 -8.82 -3.10 24.76
CA THR A 472 -8.79 -1.66 24.48
C THR A 472 -7.36 -1.16 24.51
N PHE A 473 -6.85 -0.70 23.37
CA PHE A 473 -5.50 -0.18 23.18
C PHE A 473 -5.48 1.33 23.34
N ARG A 474 -4.49 1.85 24.08
CA ARG A 474 -4.30 3.28 24.26
C ARG A 474 -3.12 3.77 23.43
N GLU A 475 -3.44 4.44 22.33
CA GLU A 475 -2.51 4.84 21.28
C GLU A 475 -2.52 6.36 21.09
N LYS A 476 -1.44 6.88 20.51
CA LYS A 476 -1.31 8.31 20.20
C LYS A 476 -1.46 8.53 18.71
N PHE A 477 -2.57 9.17 18.34
CA PHE A 477 -2.90 9.56 16.98
C PHE A 477 -2.57 11.04 16.71
N ASP A 478 -2.30 11.39 15.45
CA ASP A 478 -2.09 12.79 15.05
C ASP A 478 -3.34 13.33 14.33
N TYR A 479 -4.02 14.26 14.98
CA TYR A 479 -5.22 14.92 14.46
C TYR A 479 -4.95 16.28 13.82
N GLY A 480 -3.69 16.69 13.65
CA GLY A 480 -3.35 18.01 13.09
C GLY A 480 -4.05 18.28 11.75
N HIS A 481 -4.10 17.27 10.88
CA HIS A 481 -4.67 17.33 9.54
C HIS A 481 -6.18 16.99 9.47
N TYR A 482 -6.86 16.82 10.60
CA TYR A 482 -8.28 16.48 10.60
C TYR A 482 -9.11 17.53 9.82
N PRO A 483 -10.01 17.10 8.88
CA PRO A 483 -10.56 15.75 8.74
C PRO A 483 -9.91 14.93 7.61
N PHE A 484 -8.81 15.40 7.05
CA PHE A 484 -8.04 14.70 6.00
C PHE A 484 -6.95 13.82 6.60
N ASP A 485 -7.15 13.36 7.84
CA ASP A 485 -6.19 12.55 8.57
C ASP A 485 -6.24 11.08 8.16
N GLN A 486 -5.07 10.45 8.23
CA GLN A 486 -4.88 9.02 8.20
C GLN A 486 -4.31 8.60 9.54
N GLN A 487 -4.76 7.47 10.05
CA GLN A 487 -4.32 6.93 11.33
C GLN A 487 -3.79 5.51 11.12
N LEU A 488 -2.72 5.20 11.82
CA LEU A 488 -2.18 3.86 11.91
C LEU A 488 -2.55 3.32 13.27
N VAL A 489 -3.45 2.33 13.32
CA VAL A 489 -3.73 1.58 14.55
C VAL A 489 -2.73 0.42 14.61
N TRP A 490 -2.09 0.19 15.75
CA TRP A 490 -1.09 -0.87 15.87
C TRP A 490 -1.29 -1.78 17.08
N ILE A 491 -1.22 -3.08 16.85
CA ILE A 491 -1.26 -4.10 17.89
C ILE A 491 0.18 -4.55 18.15
N ARG A 492 0.75 -4.05 19.24
CA ARG A 492 2.05 -4.50 19.74
C ARG A 492 1.89 -5.78 20.54
N VAL A 493 2.69 -6.80 20.20
CA VAL A 493 2.59 -8.12 20.84
C VAL A 493 3.92 -8.52 21.46
N TRP A 494 3.86 -8.90 22.73
CA TRP A 494 4.94 -9.56 23.45
C TRP A 494 4.59 -11.01 23.74
N HIS A 495 5.63 -11.83 23.89
CA HIS A 495 5.48 -13.15 24.48
C HIS A 495 5.30 -13.03 26.01
N MET A 496 4.54 -13.93 26.63
CA MET A 496 4.31 -13.93 28.10
C MET A 496 5.62 -14.04 28.90
N ASP A 497 6.54 -14.89 28.44
CA ASP A 497 7.91 -14.98 28.97
C ASP A 497 8.83 -13.86 28.43
N PHE A 498 8.41 -12.60 28.51
CA PHE A 498 9.18 -11.47 27.95
C PHE A 498 10.56 -11.26 28.60
N GLN A 499 10.81 -11.87 29.77
CA GLN A 499 12.14 -11.89 30.41
C GLN A 499 13.14 -12.84 29.75
N LYS A 500 12.67 -13.81 28.96
CA LYS A 500 13.51 -14.74 28.21
C LYS A 500 13.84 -14.13 26.84
N ASN A 501 14.87 -14.65 26.18
CA ASN A 501 15.20 -14.22 24.82
C ASN A 501 14.24 -14.82 23.79
N VAL A 502 12.94 -14.54 23.93
CA VAL A 502 11.88 -15.00 23.05
C VAL A 502 11.48 -13.86 22.13
N VAL A 503 11.52 -14.10 20.83
CA VAL A 503 11.16 -13.11 19.81
C VAL A 503 9.98 -13.63 19.02
N LEU A 504 8.96 -12.81 18.84
CA LEU A 504 7.80 -13.16 18.04
C LEU A 504 8.08 -12.84 16.57
N THR A 505 7.76 -13.77 15.68
CA THR A 505 7.84 -13.58 14.23
C THR A 505 6.44 -13.73 13.62
N PRO A 506 6.10 -13.01 12.54
CA PRO A 506 4.81 -13.20 11.88
C PRO A 506 4.65 -14.62 11.32
N MET A 507 3.53 -15.29 11.60
CA MET A 507 3.23 -16.63 11.05
C MET A 507 2.66 -16.51 9.64
N ILE A 508 3.50 -16.08 8.70
CA ILE A 508 3.06 -15.71 7.34
C ILE A 508 2.43 -16.87 6.55
N SER A 509 2.79 -18.11 6.87
CA SER A 509 2.20 -19.33 6.31
C SER A 509 0.70 -19.51 6.64
N SER A 510 0.17 -18.77 7.61
CA SER A 510 -1.26 -18.78 7.94
C SER A 510 -2.11 -17.85 7.07
N TYR A 511 -1.49 -17.03 6.22
CA TYR A 511 -2.17 -16.06 5.39
C TYR A 511 -2.12 -16.46 3.92
N GLU A 512 -3.23 -16.31 3.21
CA GLU A 512 -3.29 -16.59 1.77
C GLU A 512 -2.48 -15.58 0.95
N ASN A 513 -2.39 -14.34 1.45
CA ASN A 513 -1.69 -13.22 0.83
C ASN A 513 -1.11 -12.32 1.94
N LEU A 514 -0.02 -11.61 1.66
CA LEU A 514 0.60 -10.64 2.57
C LEU A 514 0.73 -9.25 1.94
N ASN A 515 0.18 -9.08 0.74
CA ASN A 515 0.09 -7.77 0.11
C ASN A 515 -0.76 -6.86 1.02
N PRO A 516 -0.22 -5.71 1.49
CA PRO A 516 -0.94 -4.86 2.44
C PRO A 516 -2.32 -4.40 1.95
N GLY A 517 -2.48 -4.11 0.66
CA GLY A 517 -3.76 -3.71 0.07
C GLY A 517 -4.77 -4.85 -0.09
N SER A 518 -4.36 -6.11 0.13
CA SER A 518 -5.29 -7.24 0.22
C SER A 518 -5.92 -7.42 1.61
N LEU A 519 -5.55 -6.55 2.56
CA LEU A 519 -6.01 -6.53 3.94
C LEU A 519 -5.83 -7.88 4.68
N PRO A 520 -4.62 -8.47 4.66
CA PRO A 520 -4.36 -9.74 5.35
C PRO A 520 -4.64 -9.63 6.86
N GLY A 521 -5.24 -10.67 7.43
CA GLY A 521 -5.54 -10.71 8.86
C GLY A 521 -6.70 -9.82 9.28
N LEU A 522 -7.56 -9.41 8.34
CA LEU A 522 -8.79 -8.67 8.59
C LEU A 522 -10.01 -9.47 8.13
N GLU A 523 -11.14 -9.32 8.82
CA GLU A 523 -12.43 -9.84 8.40
C GLU A 523 -12.85 -9.29 7.02
N LYS A 524 -13.50 -10.10 6.18
CA LYS A 524 -13.86 -9.67 4.80
C LYS A 524 -14.91 -8.56 4.77
N GLU A 525 -15.92 -8.66 5.63
CA GLU A 525 -16.97 -7.66 5.81
C GLU A 525 -16.66 -6.79 7.02
N PHE A 526 -15.47 -6.17 7.01
CA PHE A 526 -15.02 -5.34 8.11
C PHE A 526 -15.84 -4.05 8.21
N VAL A 527 -16.55 -3.86 9.32
CA VAL A 527 -17.36 -2.66 9.57
C VAL A 527 -16.60 -1.71 10.48
N ILE A 528 -16.33 -0.51 9.98
CA ILE A 528 -15.76 0.59 10.77
C ILE A 528 -16.44 1.91 10.38
N ASN A 529 -16.92 2.66 11.37
CA ASN A 529 -17.70 3.88 11.13
C ASN A 529 -16.79 5.09 10.91
N GLY A 530 -17.03 5.83 9.82
CA GLY A 530 -16.31 7.07 9.50
C GLY A 530 -14.87 6.87 9.02
N TRP A 531 -14.48 5.63 8.73
CA TRP A 531 -13.14 5.24 8.28
C TRP A 531 -13.20 4.25 7.13
N THR A 532 -12.16 4.21 6.33
CA THR A 532 -11.90 3.19 5.32
C THR A 532 -10.55 2.54 5.64
N VAL A 533 -10.49 1.21 5.64
CA VAL A 533 -9.24 0.48 5.82
C VAL A 533 -8.48 0.45 4.50
N GLU A 534 -7.22 0.87 4.52
CA GLU A 534 -6.39 0.94 3.31
C GLU A 534 -5.43 -0.22 3.20
N LYS A 535 -4.77 -0.54 4.33
CA LYS A 535 -3.68 -1.52 4.37
C LYS A 535 -3.66 -2.23 5.72
N THR A 536 -3.29 -3.51 5.74
CA THR A 536 -2.88 -4.22 6.96
C THR A 536 -1.57 -4.95 6.73
N PHE A 537 -0.67 -4.93 7.72
CA PHE A 537 0.64 -5.54 7.55
C PHE A 537 1.36 -5.76 8.89
N TYR A 538 2.30 -6.70 8.87
CA TYR A 538 3.23 -6.91 9.96
C TYR A 538 4.45 -5.99 9.87
N ASP A 539 4.95 -5.60 11.03
CA ASP A 539 6.16 -4.80 11.19
C ASP A 539 6.95 -5.34 12.39
N ILE A 540 8.28 -5.31 12.30
CA ILE A 540 9.15 -5.63 13.42
C ILE A 540 9.97 -4.39 13.76
N ARG A 541 9.79 -3.92 15.01
CA ARG A 541 10.46 -2.72 15.52
C ARG A 541 11.40 -3.07 16.64
N THR A 542 12.56 -2.39 16.68
CA THR A 542 13.42 -2.42 17.86
C THR A 542 13.13 -1.20 18.73
N ASN A 543 12.59 -1.45 19.92
CA ASN A 543 12.29 -0.38 20.87
C ASN A 543 13.45 -0.16 21.84
N GLN A 544 13.73 1.11 22.14
CA GLN A 544 14.68 1.49 23.18
C GLN A 544 13.95 1.74 24.49
N TYR A 545 14.44 1.12 25.56
CA TYR A 545 13.91 1.32 26.91
C TYR A 545 14.93 2.07 27.74
N ASN A 546 14.47 3.08 28.46
CA ASN A 546 15.27 3.82 29.45
C ASN A 546 15.41 3.07 30.79
N THR A 547 14.97 1.81 30.85
CA THR A 547 15.01 0.92 32.01
C THR A 547 15.27 -0.51 31.57
N ASN A 548 15.70 -1.36 32.49
CA ASN A 548 15.88 -2.80 32.29
C ASN A 548 14.77 -3.62 32.97
N PHE A 549 13.71 -2.98 33.48
CA PHE A 549 12.64 -3.64 34.23
C PHE A 549 13.15 -4.41 35.47
N GLY A 550 14.29 -3.99 36.03
CA GLY A 550 14.97 -4.69 37.13
C GLY A 550 15.74 -5.94 36.70
N MET A 551 15.82 -6.23 35.39
CA MET A 551 16.48 -7.41 34.86
C MET A 551 17.99 -7.19 34.64
N PRO A 552 18.83 -8.22 34.87
CA PRO A 552 20.23 -8.17 34.50
C PRO A 552 20.46 -7.87 33.02
N LYS A 553 21.62 -7.32 32.66
CA LYS A 553 21.94 -6.86 31.29
C LYS A 553 21.77 -7.95 30.21
N TYR A 554 22.00 -9.22 30.55
CA TYR A 554 21.83 -10.37 29.67
C TYR A 554 20.36 -10.77 29.40
N PHE A 555 19.43 -10.26 30.20
CA PHE A 555 17.98 -10.34 29.99
C PHE A 555 17.40 -9.00 29.51
N SER A 556 18.25 -8.05 29.12
CA SER A 556 17.80 -6.72 28.72
C SER A 556 17.00 -6.80 27.41
N LYS A 557 15.77 -6.29 27.49
CA LYS A 557 14.85 -6.08 26.35
C LYS A 557 15.25 -4.90 25.45
N ASN A 558 16.26 -4.12 25.85
CA ASN A 558 16.71 -2.99 25.05
C ASN A 558 17.17 -3.46 23.67
N ASN A 559 16.62 -2.86 22.61
CA ASN A 559 16.86 -3.22 21.21
C ASN A 559 16.48 -4.67 20.85
N GLN A 560 15.59 -5.31 21.60
CA GLN A 560 14.96 -6.57 21.19
C GLN A 560 13.91 -6.29 20.10
N PRO A 561 13.84 -7.09 19.03
CA PRO A 561 12.79 -7.01 18.02
C PRO A 561 11.43 -7.33 18.64
N GLU A 562 10.43 -6.53 18.32
CA GLU A 562 9.07 -6.68 18.79
C GLU A 562 8.10 -6.66 17.62
N LEU A 563 7.08 -7.50 17.72
CA LEU A 563 6.09 -7.72 16.68
C LEU A 563 4.96 -6.70 16.77
N TYR A 564 4.66 -6.07 15.64
CA TYR A 564 3.55 -5.15 15.47
C TYR A 564 2.67 -5.65 14.31
N PHE A 565 1.36 -5.58 14.49
CA PHE A 565 0.39 -5.70 13.40
C PHE A 565 -0.31 -4.37 13.23
N ASN A 566 -0.21 -3.78 12.05
CA ASN A 566 -0.66 -2.42 11.79
C ASN A 566 -1.86 -2.44 10.85
N ILE A 567 -2.79 -1.52 11.10
CA ILE A 567 -4.02 -1.32 10.35
C ILE A 567 -4.08 0.15 10.00
N SER A 568 -3.95 0.44 8.71
CA SER A 568 -3.97 1.78 8.19
C SER A 568 -5.38 2.20 7.82
N LEU A 569 -5.81 3.35 8.34
CA LEU A 569 -7.17 3.87 8.25
C LEU A 569 -7.15 5.27 7.64
N ARG A 570 -8.02 5.51 6.66
CA ARG A 570 -8.28 6.83 6.08
C ARG A 570 -9.65 7.31 6.52
N ARG A 571 -9.74 8.55 7.01
CA ARG A 571 -11.03 9.10 7.45
C ARG A 571 -11.95 9.38 6.26
N ASN A 572 -13.23 9.05 6.40
CA ASN A 572 -14.24 9.61 5.52
C ASN A 572 -14.48 11.09 5.89
N PHE A 573 -13.79 12.00 5.19
CA PHE A 573 -13.80 13.43 5.51
C PHE A 573 -15.20 14.08 5.41
N LEU A 574 -16.13 13.47 4.67
CA LEU A 574 -17.45 14.03 4.42
C LEU A 574 -18.28 14.11 5.71
N ASP A 575 -18.15 13.12 6.60
CA ASP A 575 -18.93 13.07 7.84
C ASP A 575 -18.54 14.22 8.80
N PRO A 576 -17.25 14.47 9.10
CA PRO A 576 -16.82 15.66 9.81
C PRO A 576 -17.20 16.98 9.12
N PHE A 577 -17.07 17.04 7.79
CA PHE A 577 -17.38 18.26 7.04
C PHE A 577 -18.84 18.67 7.22
N ILE A 578 -19.76 17.73 7.07
CA ILE A 578 -21.21 17.96 7.24
C ILE A 578 -21.53 18.28 8.70
N SER A 579 -20.92 17.56 9.64
CA SER A 579 -21.23 17.70 11.07
C SER A 579 -20.75 19.03 11.67
N TYR A 580 -19.57 19.50 11.25
CA TYR A 580 -18.90 20.64 11.89
C TYR A 580 -18.78 21.88 11.01
N LEU A 581 -18.44 21.73 9.73
CA LEU A 581 -18.17 22.88 8.86
C LEU A 581 -19.44 23.43 8.20
N PHE A 582 -20.41 22.58 7.89
CA PHE A 582 -21.68 23.02 7.28
C PHE A 582 -22.45 24.05 8.13
N PRO A 583 -22.62 23.89 9.46
CA PRO A 583 -23.22 24.93 10.31
C PRO A 583 -22.48 26.26 10.26
N VAL A 584 -21.13 26.24 10.22
CA VAL A 584 -20.30 27.44 10.12
C VAL A 584 -20.47 28.14 8.78
N ILE A 585 -20.58 27.38 7.68
CA ILE A 585 -20.89 27.93 6.35
C ILE A 585 -22.24 28.67 6.37
N VAL A 586 -23.26 28.09 7.00
CA VAL A 586 -24.58 28.74 7.16
C VAL A 586 -24.45 30.02 7.99
N VAL A 587 -23.69 30.01 9.08
CA VAL A 587 -23.39 31.21 9.88
C VAL A 587 -22.73 32.30 9.05
N LEU A 588 -21.75 31.97 8.22
CA LEU A 588 -21.06 32.92 7.34
C LEU A 588 -22.01 33.49 6.26
N LEU A 589 -22.87 32.66 5.67
CA LEU A 589 -23.90 33.12 4.74
C LEU A 589 -24.89 34.08 5.40
N MET A 590 -25.37 33.77 6.61
CA MET A 590 -26.26 34.65 7.38
C MET A 590 -25.56 35.95 7.77
N LEU A 591 -24.29 35.87 8.17
CA LEU A 591 -23.46 37.02 8.52
C LEU A 591 -23.28 37.97 7.33
N PHE A 592 -23.08 37.43 6.13
CA PHE A 592 -23.09 38.23 4.91
C PHE A 592 -24.45 38.91 4.70
N GLY A 593 -25.56 38.22 4.97
CA GLY A 593 -26.90 38.80 5.00
C GLY A 593 -26.98 40.05 5.90
N VAL A 594 -26.51 39.94 7.15
CA VAL A 594 -26.43 41.08 8.09
C VAL A 594 -25.61 42.24 7.50
N LEU A 595 -24.44 41.96 6.92
CA LEU A 595 -23.60 42.97 6.28
C LEU A 595 -24.28 43.64 5.06
N THR A 596 -25.06 42.90 4.29
CA THR A 596 -25.78 43.48 3.13
C THR A 596 -26.93 44.41 3.55
N MET A 597 -27.55 44.17 4.72
CA MET A 597 -28.62 45.01 5.27
C MET A 597 -28.13 46.41 5.71
N THR A 598 -26.84 46.56 6.03
CA THR A 598 -26.21 47.85 6.37
C THR A 598 -26.39 48.88 5.25
N SER A 599 -27.13 49.97 5.47
CA SER A 599 -27.29 51.05 4.48
C SER A 599 -27.45 52.43 5.14
N ALA A 600 -26.84 53.46 4.54
CA ALA A 600 -26.94 54.87 4.87
C ALA A 600 -28.19 55.52 4.27
N LYS A 601 -28.89 54.84 3.35
CA LYS A 601 -30.14 55.34 2.79
C LYS A 601 -31.28 55.06 3.76
N GLU A 602 -31.80 56.08 4.43
CA GLU A 602 -32.86 55.97 5.45
C GLU A 602 -34.06 55.12 4.99
N GLY A 603 -34.52 55.30 3.75
CA GLY A 603 -35.63 54.50 3.20
C GLY A 603 -35.32 53.01 2.97
N LYS A 604 -34.06 52.61 2.80
CA LYS A 604 -33.64 51.20 2.74
C LYS A 604 -33.30 50.64 4.11
N ALA A 605 -32.65 51.44 4.97
CA ALA A 605 -32.32 51.06 6.33
C ALA A 605 -33.57 50.75 7.17
N VAL A 606 -34.61 51.59 7.05
CA VAL A 606 -35.90 51.37 7.72
C VAL A 606 -36.64 50.15 7.15
N LYS A 607 -36.65 49.98 5.82
CA LYS A 607 -37.30 48.80 5.18
C LYS A 607 -36.63 47.47 5.52
N LEU A 608 -35.33 47.49 5.78
CA LEU A 608 -34.53 46.30 6.11
C LEU A 608 -34.34 46.13 7.63
N GLY A 609 -34.89 47.02 8.46
CA GLY A 609 -34.78 46.94 9.91
C GLY A 609 -33.35 47.12 10.45
N PHE A 610 -32.47 47.81 9.72
CA PHE A 610 -31.07 47.93 10.10
C PHE A 610 -30.88 48.83 11.34
N SER A 611 -30.19 48.31 12.36
CA SER A 611 -29.58 49.08 13.44
C SER A 611 -28.30 48.42 13.91
N ALA A 612 -27.36 49.18 14.47
CA ALA A 612 -26.13 48.61 15.05
C ALA A 612 -26.43 47.61 16.18
N ALA A 613 -27.47 47.87 16.98
CA ALA A 613 -27.93 46.96 18.02
C ALA A 613 -28.47 45.64 17.44
N ALA A 614 -29.26 45.70 16.35
CA ALA A 614 -29.75 44.50 15.67
C ALA A 614 -28.62 43.69 15.02
N ALA A 615 -27.63 44.35 14.42
CA ALA A 615 -26.44 43.68 13.87
C ALA A 615 -25.63 43.01 14.99
N LEU A 616 -25.40 43.70 16.11
CA LEU A 616 -24.71 43.15 17.28
C LEU A 616 -25.47 41.94 17.86
N SER A 617 -26.79 42.04 18.00
CA SER A 617 -27.63 40.94 18.48
C SER A 617 -27.60 39.74 17.53
N SER A 618 -27.71 39.96 16.23
CA SER A 618 -27.64 38.91 15.21
C SER A 618 -26.27 38.22 15.21
N CYS A 619 -25.18 39.00 15.24
CA CYS A 619 -23.82 38.45 15.32
C CYS A 619 -23.58 37.70 16.63
N SER A 620 -24.17 38.13 17.75
CA SER A 620 -24.06 37.41 19.03
C SER A 620 -24.75 36.05 18.97
N ALA A 621 -25.93 35.97 18.35
CA ALA A 621 -26.63 34.69 18.13
C ALA A 621 -25.85 33.76 17.19
N LEU A 622 -25.34 34.29 16.07
CA LEU A 622 -24.51 33.55 15.13
C LEU A 622 -23.18 33.07 15.74
N PHE A 623 -22.56 33.90 16.59
CA PHE A 623 -21.36 33.52 17.34
C PHE A 623 -21.64 32.34 18.28
N TYR A 624 -22.77 32.36 18.99
CA TYR A 624 -23.14 31.25 19.87
C TYR A 624 -23.29 29.92 19.11
N VAL A 625 -23.94 29.94 17.93
CA VAL A 625 -24.04 28.75 17.08
C VAL A 625 -22.66 28.23 16.66
N SER A 626 -21.78 29.12 16.18
CA SER A 626 -20.41 28.75 15.79
C SER A 626 -19.59 28.22 16.98
N LEU A 627 -19.73 28.85 18.16
CA LEU A 627 -19.05 28.45 19.39
C LEU A 627 -19.48 27.06 19.87
N VAL A 628 -20.78 26.76 19.86
CA VAL A 628 -21.29 25.45 20.24
C VAL A 628 -20.76 24.37 19.29
N SER A 629 -20.76 24.61 17.98
CA SER A 629 -20.18 23.68 17.01
C SER A 629 -18.67 23.48 17.21
N HIS A 630 -17.93 24.53 17.54
CA HIS A 630 -16.50 24.45 17.84
C HIS A 630 -16.22 23.64 19.13
N VAL A 631 -16.98 23.89 20.20
CA VAL A 631 -16.88 23.12 21.45
C VAL A 631 -17.20 21.64 21.22
N HIS A 632 -18.21 21.34 20.39
CA HIS A 632 -18.54 19.96 20.05
C HIS A 632 -17.40 19.25 19.31
N LEU A 633 -16.76 19.91 18.34
CA LEU A 633 -15.57 19.39 17.67
C LEU A 633 -14.45 19.08 18.67
N ARG A 634 -14.16 20.02 19.58
CA ARG A 634 -13.06 19.86 20.54
C ARG A 634 -13.32 18.73 21.54
N ASN A 635 -14.57 18.56 21.97
CA ASN A 635 -14.97 17.50 22.87
C ASN A 635 -14.90 16.11 22.23
N GLN A 636 -15.03 15.99 20.90
CA GLN A 636 -14.94 14.70 20.23
C GLN A 636 -13.49 14.22 20.05
N LEU A 637 -12.58 15.14 19.72
CA LEU A 637 -11.20 14.80 19.40
C LEU A 637 -10.26 14.85 20.61
N GLU A 638 -10.66 15.46 21.73
CA GLU A 638 -9.93 15.53 23.01
C GLU A 638 -8.41 15.83 22.91
N THR A 639 -7.95 16.41 21.81
CA THR A 639 -6.53 16.66 21.55
C THR A 639 -6.09 17.93 22.25
N SER A 640 -4.79 18.06 22.50
CA SER A 640 -4.16 19.29 23.00
C SER A 640 -3.62 20.18 21.87
N SER A 641 -3.38 19.63 20.68
CA SER A 641 -2.88 20.38 19.52
C SER A 641 -3.98 21.17 18.81
N MET A 642 -3.59 22.16 18.00
CA MET A 642 -4.49 22.88 17.10
C MET A 642 -4.80 21.98 15.89
N ILE A 643 -6.05 21.94 15.48
CA ILE A 643 -6.53 21.12 14.35
C ILE A 643 -6.83 22.01 13.14
N TYR A 644 -6.61 21.49 11.93
CA TYR A 644 -6.90 22.22 10.69
C TYR A 644 -8.33 22.80 10.61
N MET A 645 -9.36 22.03 10.98
CA MET A 645 -10.74 22.56 10.97
C MET A 645 -10.97 23.76 11.90
N GLU A 646 -10.21 23.88 12.99
CA GLU A 646 -10.37 24.99 13.95
C GLU A 646 -10.04 26.34 13.30
N TYR A 647 -9.21 26.37 12.24
CA TYR A 647 -8.95 27.60 11.48
C TYR A 647 -10.23 28.18 10.86
N PHE A 648 -11.18 27.36 10.39
CA PHE A 648 -12.46 27.87 9.85
C PHE A 648 -13.31 28.55 10.93
N PHE A 649 -13.32 27.99 12.15
CA PHE A 649 -14.00 28.60 13.28
C PHE A 649 -13.34 29.93 13.67
N LEU A 650 -12.01 29.96 13.77
CA LEU A 650 -11.27 31.19 14.07
C LEU A 650 -11.52 32.28 13.03
N VAL A 651 -11.49 31.92 11.74
CA VAL A 651 -11.83 32.85 10.65
C VAL A 651 -13.26 33.35 10.79
N SER A 652 -14.21 32.47 11.14
CA SER A 652 -15.61 32.87 11.38
C SER A 652 -15.74 33.90 12.51
N TYR A 653 -14.97 33.75 13.59
CA TYR A 653 -14.98 34.69 14.71
C TYR A 653 -14.41 36.05 14.32
N VAL A 654 -13.32 36.07 13.56
CA VAL A 654 -12.74 37.30 13.02
C VAL A 654 -13.75 37.99 12.09
N MET A 655 -14.42 37.24 11.21
CA MET A 655 -15.43 37.81 10.32
C MET A 655 -16.64 38.38 11.08
N LEU A 656 -17.12 37.68 12.11
CA LEU A 656 -18.18 38.17 13.00
C LEU A 656 -17.81 39.50 13.63
N LEU A 657 -16.61 39.59 14.20
CA LEU A 657 -16.09 40.82 14.80
C LEU A 657 -15.97 41.95 13.78
N LEU A 658 -15.42 41.68 12.59
CA LEU A 658 -15.29 42.68 11.52
C LEU A 658 -16.64 43.23 11.06
N VAL A 659 -17.68 42.38 10.97
CA VAL A 659 -19.03 42.82 10.59
C VAL A 659 -19.69 43.64 11.71
N VAL A 660 -19.51 43.27 12.98
CA VAL A 660 -19.99 44.07 14.12
C VAL A 660 -19.30 45.44 14.15
N LEU A 661 -17.98 45.48 14.04
CA LEU A 661 -17.21 46.72 14.00
C LEU A 661 -17.64 47.60 12.83
N ASN A 662 -17.86 47.00 11.65
CA ASN A 662 -18.38 47.69 10.50
C ASN A 662 -19.76 48.32 10.78
N ALA A 663 -20.70 47.57 11.35
CA ALA A 663 -22.04 48.08 11.66
C ALA A 663 -22.01 49.24 12.68
N ILE A 664 -21.18 49.14 13.73
CA ILE A 664 -21.01 50.18 14.74
C ILE A 664 -20.38 51.43 14.13
N MET A 665 -19.24 51.30 13.44
CA MET A 665 -18.55 52.43 12.81
C MET A 665 -19.42 53.14 11.78
N PHE A 666 -20.19 52.37 11.01
CA PHE A 666 -21.13 52.89 10.02
C PHE A 666 -22.28 53.65 10.69
N SER A 667 -22.82 53.14 11.80
CA SER A 667 -23.87 53.81 12.58
C SER A 667 -23.37 55.08 13.28
N LEU A 668 -22.12 55.10 13.74
CA LEU A 668 -21.48 56.26 14.36
C LEU A 668 -21.01 57.32 13.33
N ARG A 669 -21.20 57.07 12.03
CA ARG A 669 -20.76 57.94 10.92
C ARG A 669 -19.28 58.34 11.03
N VAL A 670 -18.43 57.40 11.45
CA VAL A 670 -16.98 57.63 11.53
C VAL A 670 -16.46 57.97 10.14
N ASP A 671 -15.64 59.02 10.03
CA ASP A 671 -15.17 59.59 8.76
C ASP A 671 -14.03 58.74 8.14
N PHE A 672 -14.28 57.44 7.98
CA PHE A 672 -13.33 56.48 7.45
C PHE A 672 -13.68 56.13 6.00
N ARG A 673 -12.81 56.52 5.06
CA ARG A 673 -13.04 56.43 3.61
C ARG A 673 -13.41 55.03 3.10
N LEU A 674 -13.02 53.93 3.77
CA LEU A 674 -13.43 52.59 3.33
C LEU A 674 -14.86 52.21 3.75
N ILE A 675 -15.37 52.76 4.85
CA ILE A 675 -16.66 52.36 5.45
C ILE A 675 -17.80 53.26 4.93
N SER A 676 -17.56 54.57 4.81
CA SER A 676 -18.55 55.53 4.33
C SER A 676 -18.70 55.55 2.80
N TYR A 677 -17.80 54.90 2.06
CA TYR A 677 -17.80 54.92 0.60
C TYR A 677 -18.99 54.16 -0.01
N ASN A 678 -19.80 54.92 -0.78
CA ASN A 678 -20.87 54.42 -1.64
C ASN A 678 -21.80 53.39 -0.96
N ASP A 679 -22.28 53.72 0.25
CA ASP A 679 -23.23 52.90 1.00
C ASP A 679 -22.65 51.56 1.50
N ASN A 680 -21.47 51.63 2.13
CA ASN A 680 -20.76 50.49 2.71
C ASN A 680 -20.40 49.41 1.68
N ILE A 681 -20.06 49.82 0.45
CA ILE A 681 -19.87 48.84 -0.64
C ILE A 681 -18.56 48.08 -0.53
N VAL A 682 -17.50 48.72 -0.02
CA VAL A 682 -16.17 48.10 0.03
C VAL A 682 -16.16 46.88 0.96
N PRO A 683 -16.69 46.95 2.20
CA PRO A 683 -16.78 45.78 3.08
C PRO A 683 -17.65 44.67 2.48
N LYS A 684 -18.75 45.01 1.79
CA LYS A 684 -19.61 44.03 1.11
C LYS A 684 -18.90 43.27 -0.01
N ILE A 685 -18.09 43.97 -0.81
CA ILE A 685 -17.31 43.38 -1.92
C ILE A 685 -16.11 42.58 -1.38
N LEU A 686 -15.49 43.03 -0.29
CA LEU A 686 -14.32 42.34 0.28
C LEU A 686 -14.69 41.14 1.16
N TYR A 687 -15.93 41.03 1.64
CA TYR A 687 -16.35 39.95 2.53
C TYR A 687 -15.94 38.55 2.06
N TRP A 688 -16.36 38.15 0.84
CA TRP A 688 -16.06 36.83 0.31
C TRP A 688 -14.57 36.65 -0.02
N PRO A 689 -13.89 37.57 -0.74
CA PRO A 689 -12.46 37.43 -1.03
C PRO A 689 -11.59 37.33 0.22
N VAL A 690 -11.92 38.07 1.28
CA VAL A 690 -11.18 38.02 2.55
C VAL A 690 -11.43 36.68 3.26
N LEU A 691 -12.69 36.25 3.36
CA LEU A 691 -13.05 34.97 3.98
C LEU A 691 -12.38 33.79 3.27
N THR A 692 -12.55 33.66 1.96
CA THR A 692 -11.98 32.56 1.18
C THR A 692 -10.47 32.68 1.06
N GLY A 693 -9.94 33.90 0.97
CA GLY A 693 -8.50 34.16 0.88
C GLY A 693 -7.74 33.79 2.16
N ILE A 694 -8.24 34.19 3.33
CA ILE A 694 -7.62 33.78 4.61
C ILE A 694 -7.72 32.27 4.79
N SER A 695 -8.88 31.68 4.50
CA SER A 695 -9.08 30.23 4.58
C SER A 695 -8.12 29.47 3.65
N PHE A 696 -7.92 29.98 2.43
CA PHE A 696 -6.97 29.40 1.47
C PHE A 696 -5.52 29.52 1.96
N LEU A 697 -5.11 30.68 2.48
CA LEU A 697 -3.78 30.87 3.05
C LEU A 697 -3.51 29.94 4.24
N MET A 698 -4.49 29.74 5.14
CA MET A 698 -4.35 28.79 6.24
C MET A 698 -4.23 27.34 5.74
N THR A 699 -4.95 27.00 4.66
CA THR A 699 -4.84 25.69 4.01
C THR A 699 -3.46 25.47 3.42
N ILE A 700 -2.89 26.47 2.74
CA ILE A 700 -1.50 26.41 2.25
C ILE A 700 -0.53 26.24 3.41
N PHE A 701 -0.67 27.06 4.45
CA PHE A 701 0.24 27.03 5.60
C PHE A 701 0.27 25.65 6.26
N MET A 702 -0.89 25.00 6.39
CA MET A 702 -1.00 23.66 6.98
C MET A 702 -0.34 22.58 6.13
N TYR A 703 -0.56 22.57 4.81
CA TYR A 703 -0.19 21.43 3.96
C TYR A 703 1.08 21.64 3.10
N ALA A 704 1.59 22.87 2.98
CA ALA A 704 2.80 23.16 2.19
C ALA A 704 4.11 22.92 2.97
N GLY A 705 4.07 22.28 4.14
CA GLY A 705 5.27 21.95 4.92
C GLY A 705 6.02 23.16 5.50
N ILE A 706 5.35 24.31 5.70
CA ILE A 706 5.95 25.50 6.34
C ILE A 706 5.93 25.34 7.88
N THR A 707 6.55 24.26 8.38
CA THR A 707 6.72 24.00 9.82
C THR A 707 8.09 23.43 10.12
#